data_AF-S1P354-F1
#
_entry.id   AF-S1P354-F1
#
_cell.length_a   1.000
_cell.length_b   1.000
_cell.length_c   1.000
_cell.angle_alpha   90.00
_cell.angle_beta   90.00
_cell.angle_gamma   90.00
#
_symmetry.space_group_name_H-M   'P 1'
#
loop_
_entity.id
_entity.type
_entity.pdbx_description
1 polymer ?
#
loop_
_entity_poly.entity_id
_entity_poly.type
_entity_poly.pdbx_seq_one_letter_code
_entity_poly.pdbx_strand_id
1 'polypeptide(L)'
;MNGKKKLSKIWQLFMIGGLLSLIGLFAGNNSKIVHADQLSMQVGETGNVYYDTNNIYTLSGTKNGQAWSDETAAMAVSPDSGSGDKIVFCIAPGVPFFNTNNPGYEAVDISQLPQDVQIASVIWNTHFGFGASPSGADRITTQAVIWELLPQYGIRVDAISGIPDFQAKKQRLYDGIAAYKRLPEFNQQRVNLKFGETTTLSSSVDLNSFETMVGNTAKVNWVVSPDGHSVAVTPTDPMVQKGTIAFKRSYMQGTPIALAKTGSQTVYLPSVKDPANYVVNFDVKTTGEAQIKKIDKETGVAVPDTKFIVEFSGQNAPETKTVVTDANGIASIGEIMHGVHVKATEVNVPKPYVLGSAVGEADVVEGDVVAGQTITLIQKNMKEKGQIIVEKTGVESGTNLWNQLYSLAGNVFEIRKENQDGKIIQTITTDEHGHAETTRDLPLGTYVVVEKTASTGFVNTFKPVVVKIEYANQTTAVVVKGAEGKNQEVTGTTVLKKFDMETGSQTQGRATFKGAEYALYHEDGTPVKWSERYGPRLVTGTKLDGDSIVVRIDDDNQEAGIEHLALGTYYWQEVKAPEGYQIDSKKHEVVLSYKDQYTQNILTKQESKEKVIKFSIDGFKYLESKSGNSKSGYNDITFSLTPIQPTKGAVRSVTTHTDENGYDGYWKFDSIPYGDYVLKEVNTPKGYQSIKELIINSSFDSEKRIYTFKVTEKGQKEAIKILNVPESKINQGSNIVYLSKLFLTNSVKELPIIRTKATVDGNKTFEPSKQTNMQDTVTMSQLEVGQKYTNAIKLWRVVKDDYQHATVVWEGKQDFEAKAEKMEQVIQQMVDTSNDDETISYVFTEELFEKDGPKVAEHTDLTNKEQTIKPVNPFVPTIETLFVTKNGDKTFDPTKNQQLVDKVKVSVAKSDIGKTFYYVTQFFKISKDGQSTLLGTDTSEHVAKEVNFSFEAIFEYKANMLKDGEKIVATHIAYKDKEHKEIYAKHVDLTNEKQTLTAVTPKQPTTPNKPTDVKTNYVQTRVIPQMSGKLVNGHAVLWLMVSLGLGSLGYAVLRKKLNK
;
A
#
# COMPACT_ATOMS: atom_id res chain seq x y z
N MET A 1 11.35 -5.15 44.36
CA MET A 1 12.31 -5.10 45.51
C MET A 1 12.22 -3.74 46.17
N ASN A 2 12.75 -3.60 47.41
CA ASN A 2 12.79 -2.44 48.33
C ASN A 2 12.75 -1.02 47.69
N GLY A 3 12.13 0.03 48.26
CA GLY A 3 11.30 0.15 49.48
C GLY A 3 11.83 1.15 50.54
N LYS A 4 10.97 2.08 51.03
CA LYS A 4 11.10 2.98 52.22
C LYS A 4 9.91 3.99 52.27
N LYS A 5 9.43 4.58 53.39
CA LYS A 5 9.31 4.16 54.81
C LYS A 5 8.54 5.24 55.65
N LYS A 6 7.48 4.87 56.40
CA LYS A 6 6.88 5.49 57.65
C LYS A 6 5.42 4.97 57.80
N LEU A 7 5.01 4.27 58.87
CA LEU A 7 4.69 4.70 60.27
C LEU A 7 3.32 5.42 60.37
N SER A 8 2.38 5.05 61.28
CA SER A 8 2.43 4.10 62.42
C SER A 8 1.05 3.66 62.99
N LYS A 9 1.05 2.59 63.82
CA LYS A 9 0.02 2.15 64.83
C LYS A 9 -1.25 1.46 64.26
N ILE A 10 -1.58 0.20 64.64
CA ILE A 10 -2.20 -0.34 65.91
C ILE A 10 -3.72 -0.08 65.93
N TRP A 11 -4.66 -1.04 66.10
CA TRP A 11 -4.55 -2.48 66.44
C TRP A 11 -5.64 -3.39 65.78
N GLN A 12 -5.76 -4.64 66.28
CA GLN A 12 -6.53 -5.77 65.75
C GLN A 12 -8.06 -5.60 65.69
N LEU A 13 -8.72 -6.33 64.78
CA LEU A 13 -10.02 -6.99 65.04
C LEU A 13 -10.30 -8.13 64.04
N PHE A 14 -10.37 -9.36 64.54
CA PHE A 14 -10.92 -10.53 63.82
C PHE A 14 -11.26 -11.63 64.85
N MET A 15 -12.52 -11.70 65.27
CA MET A 15 -13.10 -12.82 66.04
C MET A 15 -14.64 -12.68 66.00
N ILE A 16 -15.32 -13.62 65.35
CA ILE A 16 -16.76 -13.86 65.48
C ILE A 16 -16.90 -15.35 65.74
N GLY A 17 -17.51 -15.72 66.88
CA GLY A 17 -17.38 -17.10 67.39
C GLY A 17 -18.39 -17.54 68.44
N GLY A 18 -19.54 -16.84 68.57
CA GLY A 18 -20.71 -17.32 69.30
C GLY A 18 -20.68 -17.21 70.84
N LEU A 19 -21.78 -16.72 71.40
CA LEU A 19 -22.19 -17.01 72.78
C LEU A 19 -23.72 -16.96 72.85
N LEU A 20 -24.35 -17.98 73.43
CA LEU A 20 -25.76 -17.97 73.84
C LEU A 20 -25.98 -19.11 74.86
N SER A 21 -27.00 -18.94 75.72
CA SER A 21 -27.20 -19.65 77.00
C SER A 21 -26.14 -19.31 78.08
N LEU A 22 -26.46 -19.22 79.37
CA LEU A 22 -27.76 -19.31 80.06
C LEU A 22 -28.13 -17.98 80.75
N ILE A 23 -29.42 -17.78 80.99
CA ILE A 23 -29.94 -16.77 81.93
C ILE A 23 -29.99 -17.39 83.34
N GLY A 24 -29.69 -16.60 84.37
CA GLY A 24 -29.65 -17.06 85.76
C GLY A 24 -31.03 -17.17 86.42
N LEU A 25 -31.19 -18.22 87.24
CA LEU A 25 -32.16 -18.25 88.34
C LEU A 25 -31.54 -17.57 89.56
N PHE A 26 -32.21 -16.56 90.12
CA PHE A 26 -32.34 -16.40 91.58
C PHE A 26 -33.48 -15.43 91.89
N ALA A 27 -34.45 -15.89 92.67
CA ALA A 27 -35.56 -15.11 93.20
C ALA A 27 -35.71 -15.40 94.70
N GLY A 28 -36.25 -14.43 95.43
CA GLY A 28 -36.36 -14.46 96.89
C GLY A 28 -35.35 -13.53 97.57
N ASN A 29 -35.66 -12.89 98.70
CA ASN A 29 -36.89 -12.97 99.49
C ASN A 29 -37.32 -11.60 100.03
N ASN A 30 -38.64 -11.42 100.17
CA ASN A 30 -39.21 -10.37 100.98
C ASN A 30 -38.91 -10.64 102.47
N SER A 31 -38.03 -9.84 103.09
CA SER A 31 -38.15 -9.60 104.53
C SER A 31 -39.39 -8.72 104.74
N LYS A 32 -40.41 -9.27 105.42
CA LYS A 32 -41.64 -8.54 105.69
C LYS A 32 -41.34 -7.30 106.53
N ILE A 33 -41.81 -6.13 106.08
CA ILE A 33 -42.11 -5.04 107.00
C ILE A 33 -43.13 -5.60 107.99
N VAL A 34 -42.84 -5.49 109.29
CA VAL A 34 -43.87 -5.68 110.31
C VAL A 34 -44.79 -4.48 110.18
N HIS A 35 -45.96 -4.68 109.56
CA HIS A 35 -47.05 -3.72 109.72
C HIS A 35 -47.29 -3.58 111.21
N ALA A 36 -47.30 -2.35 111.71
CA ALA A 36 -47.82 -2.10 113.05
C ALA A 36 -49.28 -2.53 113.05
N ASP A 37 -49.60 -3.61 113.78
CA ASP A 37 -50.98 -4.04 113.98
C ASP A 37 -51.80 -2.86 114.49
N GLN A 38 -53.09 -2.82 114.13
CA GLN A 38 -54.02 -1.75 114.49
C GLN A 38 -54.35 -1.76 115.99
N LEU A 39 -53.36 -1.41 116.81
CA LEU A 39 -53.38 -1.39 118.26
C LEU A 39 -53.92 -0.04 118.80
N SER A 40 -54.92 0.49 118.10
CA SER A 40 -55.87 1.49 118.58
C SER A 40 -57.12 0.77 119.08
N MET A 41 -57.56 1.05 120.32
CA MET A 41 -58.89 0.63 120.76
C MET A 41 -59.95 1.16 119.80
N GLN A 42 -61.02 0.40 119.55
CA GLN A 42 -62.15 0.86 118.75
C GLN A 42 -63.15 1.64 119.61
N VAL A 43 -63.93 2.52 118.97
CA VAL A 43 -64.99 3.29 119.66
C VAL A 43 -66.04 2.32 120.23
N GLY A 44 -66.31 2.43 121.54
CA GLY A 44 -67.15 1.52 122.32
C GLY A 44 -66.40 0.39 123.04
N GLU A 45 -65.08 0.22 122.83
CA GLU A 45 -64.29 -0.71 123.66
C GLU A 45 -63.99 -0.13 125.05
N THR A 46 -63.98 -1.00 126.07
CA THR A 46 -63.65 -0.61 127.45
C THR A 46 -62.24 -0.97 127.85
N GLY A 47 -61.74 -0.30 128.89
CA GLY A 47 -60.45 -0.60 129.49
C GLY A 47 -60.25 0.00 130.88
N ASN A 48 -59.10 -0.31 131.46
CA ASN A 48 -58.71 0.09 132.80
C ASN A 48 -57.59 1.12 132.69
N VAL A 49 -57.79 2.33 133.22
CA VAL A 49 -56.77 3.40 133.17
C VAL A 49 -55.99 3.42 134.48
N TYR A 50 -54.67 3.28 134.34
CA TYR A 50 -53.69 3.28 135.40
C TYR A 50 -53.03 4.66 135.49
N TYR A 51 -52.76 5.10 136.71
CA TYR A 51 -52.12 6.38 137.01
C TYR A 51 -51.02 6.14 138.04
N ASP A 52 -49.77 6.46 137.69
CA ASP A 52 -48.61 6.12 138.51
C ASP A 52 -48.47 7.03 139.75
N THR A 53 -49.20 6.72 140.82
CA THR A 53 -49.13 7.46 142.08
C THR A 53 -47.78 7.38 142.80
N ASN A 54 -46.82 6.57 142.31
CA ASN A 54 -45.46 6.55 142.84
C ASN A 54 -44.61 7.69 142.27
N ASN A 55 -45.00 8.22 141.10
CA ASN A 55 -44.32 9.30 140.39
C ASN A 55 -45.34 10.39 140.01
N ILE A 56 -45.86 11.08 141.03
CA ILE A 56 -46.71 12.26 140.87
C ILE A 56 -45.82 13.50 140.68
N TYR A 57 -46.17 14.34 139.73
CA TYR A 57 -45.47 15.58 139.39
C TYR A 57 -46.42 16.76 139.54
N THR A 58 -46.03 17.74 140.35
CA THR A 58 -46.73 19.03 140.46
C THR A 58 -46.28 19.92 139.31
N LEU A 59 -47.22 20.26 138.43
CA LEU A 59 -47.04 21.24 137.35
C LEU A 59 -47.41 22.62 137.90
N SER A 60 -46.67 23.66 137.52
CA SER A 60 -46.98 25.04 137.91
C SER A 60 -46.76 26.02 136.75
N GLY A 61 -47.56 27.08 136.73
CA GLY A 61 -47.53 28.13 135.71
C GLY A 61 -48.77 29.00 135.77
N THR A 62 -49.49 29.14 134.65
CA THR A 62 -50.73 29.91 134.59
C THR A 62 -51.88 29.19 133.87
N LYS A 63 -53.12 29.54 134.24
CA LYS A 63 -54.35 29.11 133.57
C LYS A 63 -55.22 30.34 133.34
N ASN A 64 -55.52 30.63 132.07
CA ASN A 64 -56.14 31.89 131.63
C ASN A 64 -55.40 33.15 132.16
N GLY A 65 -54.08 33.08 132.30
CA GLY A 65 -53.22 34.17 132.80
C GLY A 65 -53.18 34.35 134.32
N GLN A 66 -53.97 33.59 135.09
CA GLN A 66 -53.85 33.55 136.56
C GLN A 66 -52.90 32.44 137.00
N ALA A 67 -52.20 32.62 138.12
CA ALA A 67 -51.30 31.61 138.68
C ALA A 67 -52.04 30.28 138.95
N TRP A 68 -51.45 29.17 138.51
CA TRP A 68 -52.08 27.86 138.53
C TRP A 68 -51.06 26.76 138.86
N SER A 69 -51.52 25.73 139.56
CA SER A 69 -50.79 24.50 139.80
C SER A 69 -51.77 23.33 139.83
N ASP A 70 -51.33 22.17 139.37
CA ASP A 70 -52.11 20.93 139.29
C ASP A 70 -51.14 19.75 139.29
N GLU A 71 -51.62 18.54 139.59
CA GLU A 71 -50.78 17.35 139.70
C GLU A 71 -51.10 16.33 138.60
N THR A 72 -50.06 15.71 138.05
CA THR A 72 -50.22 14.67 137.03
C THR A 72 -49.19 13.54 137.20
N ALA A 73 -49.47 12.38 136.62
CA ALA A 73 -48.58 11.23 136.62
C ALA A 73 -48.62 10.51 135.27
N ALA A 74 -47.75 9.52 135.09
CA ALA A 74 -47.74 8.72 133.87
C ALA A 74 -49.02 7.85 133.79
N MET A 75 -49.78 7.99 132.70
CA MET A 75 -51.04 7.27 132.48
C MET A 75 -50.94 6.20 131.38
N ALA A 76 -51.46 5.01 131.66
CA ALA A 76 -51.59 3.94 130.69
C ALA A 76 -53.02 3.37 130.71
N VAL A 77 -53.49 2.81 129.60
CA VAL A 77 -54.68 1.96 129.57
C VAL A 77 -54.26 0.51 129.34
N SER A 78 -54.87 -0.42 130.07
CA SER A 78 -54.91 -1.84 129.71
C SER A 78 -56.34 -2.16 129.22
N PRO A 79 -56.55 -2.28 127.90
CA PRO A 79 -57.87 -2.56 127.31
C PRO A 79 -58.41 -3.94 127.73
N ASP A 80 -59.73 -4.03 127.94
CA ASP A 80 -60.37 -5.30 128.34
C ASP A 80 -60.31 -6.37 127.24
N SER A 81 -59.98 -5.98 126.00
CA SER A 81 -59.66 -6.87 124.87
C SER A 81 -58.34 -7.63 125.03
N GLY A 82 -57.57 -7.39 126.10
CA GLY A 82 -56.32 -8.11 126.39
C GLY A 82 -55.13 -7.69 125.54
N SER A 83 -55.23 -6.59 124.78
CA SER A 83 -54.09 -6.01 124.09
C SER A 83 -53.14 -5.32 125.09
N GLY A 84 -51.84 -5.58 125.01
CA GLY A 84 -50.88 -5.12 126.03
C GLY A 84 -50.80 -3.58 126.15
N ASP A 85 -50.65 -3.10 127.38
CA ASP A 85 -50.81 -1.71 127.84
C ASP A 85 -50.35 -0.62 126.86
N LYS A 86 -51.19 0.42 126.71
CA LYS A 86 -50.93 1.58 125.86
C LYS A 86 -50.69 2.83 126.69
N ILE A 87 -49.71 3.63 126.29
CA ILE A 87 -49.50 4.96 126.83
C ILE A 87 -50.66 5.85 126.39
N VAL A 88 -51.24 6.59 127.33
CA VAL A 88 -52.29 7.59 127.08
C VAL A 88 -51.92 8.90 127.78
N PHE A 89 -52.48 10.01 127.32
CA PHE A 89 -52.24 11.34 127.89
C PHE A 89 -53.55 11.99 128.32
N CYS A 90 -53.64 12.53 129.53
CA CYS A 90 -54.79 13.31 129.96
C CYS A 90 -55.04 14.49 129.01
N ILE A 91 -56.29 14.68 128.62
CA ILE A 91 -56.77 15.82 127.83
C ILE A 91 -57.88 16.60 128.55
N ALA A 92 -58.07 16.35 129.86
CA ALA A 92 -59.02 17.03 130.73
C ALA A 92 -58.35 17.47 132.07
N PRO A 93 -57.38 18.41 132.04
CA PRO A 93 -56.69 18.92 133.23
C PRO A 93 -57.62 19.57 134.26
N GLY A 94 -57.30 19.42 135.55
CA GLY A 94 -58.12 19.86 136.68
C GLY A 94 -59.29 18.93 137.04
N VAL A 95 -59.37 17.73 136.46
CA VAL A 95 -60.31 16.67 136.89
C VAL A 95 -59.54 15.66 137.74
N PRO A 96 -59.84 15.52 139.05
CA PRO A 96 -59.05 14.67 139.95
C PRO A 96 -59.11 13.18 139.60
N PHE A 97 -58.04 12.45 139.95
CA PHE A 97 -57.94 11.01 139.82
C PHE A 97 -57.87 10.36 141.21
N PHE A 98 -58.78 9.42 141.50
CA PHE A 98 -59.07 9.00 142.87
C PHE A 98 -58.40 7.67 143.31
N ASN A 99 -57.77 6.93 142.39
CA ASN A 99 -57.17 5.62 142.66
C ASN A 99 -56.05 5.28 141.66
N THR A 100 -55.25 4.25 141.93
CA THR A 100 -54.13 3.82 141.05
C THR A 100 -54.57 3.07 139.79
N ASN A 101 -55.67 2.33 139.88
CA ASN A 101 -56.27 1.55 138.80
C ASN A 101 -57.76 1.88 138.74
N ASN A 102 -58.19 2.48 137.63
CA ASN A 102 -59.53 3.03 137.45
C ASN A 102 -60.27 2.27 136.33
N PRO A 103 -61.07 1.24 136.66
CA PRO A 103 -61.75 0.39 135.69
C PRO A 103 -63.00 1.06 135.08
N GLY A 104 -63.42 0.61 133.90
CA GLY A 104 -64.65 1.10 133.25
C GLY A 104 -64.50 2.48 132.62
N TYR A 105 -63.41 2.69 131.88
CA TYR A 105 -63.31 3.72 130.86
C TYR A 105 -63.85 3.18 129.53
N GLU A 106 -64.50 4.04 128.73
CA GLU A 106 -65.01 3.72 127.39
C GLU A 106 -64.29 4.54 126.32
N ALA A 107 -63.90 3.88 125.22
CA ALA A 107 -63.24 4.51 124.08
C ALA A 107 -64.24 5.30 123.22
N VAL A 108 -63.98 6.58 122.97
CA VAL A 108 -64.84 7.52 122.26
C VAL A 108 -64.08 8.24 121.13
N ASP A 109 -64.76 8.52 120.02
CA ASP A 109 -64.21 9.35 118.93
C ASP A 109 -63.88 10.76 119.46
N ILE A 110 -62.70 11.27 119.13
CA ILE A 110 -62.31 12.66 119.40
C ILE A 110 -61.77 13.36 118.14
N SER A 111 -62.50 13.23 117.05
CA SER A 111 -62.22 13.81 115.73
C SER A 111 -61.97 15.33 115.68
N GLN A 112 -62.25 16.08 116.74
CA GLN A 112 -61.95 17.52 116.89
C GLN A 112 -60.69 17.84 117.72
N LEU A 113 -59.90 16.83 118.13
CA LEU A 113 -58.65 17.06 118.87
C LEU A 113 -57.63 17.83 118.00
N PRO A 114 -56.99 18.92 118.51
CA PRO A 114 -56.04 19.71 117.71
C PRO A 114 -54.91 18.86 117.13
N GLN A 115 -54.55 19.09 115.86
CA GLN A 115 -53.53 18.31 115.16
C GLN A 115 -52.17 18.33 115.88
N ASP A 116 -51.84 19.40 116.58
CA ASP A 116 -50.58 19.49 117.33
C ASP A 116 -50.60 18.64 118.62
N VAL A 117 -51.76 18.42 119.25
CA VAL A 117 -51.91 17.42 120.32
C VAL A 117 -51.73 16.01 119.77
N GLN A 118 -52.35 15.72 118.62
CA GLN A 118 -52.19 14.44 117.91
C GLN A 118 -50.70 14.17 117.62
N ILE A 119 -50.02 15.13 116.98
CA ILE A 119 -48.59 15.05 116.66
C ILE A 119 -47.76 14.89 117.95
N ALA A 120 -47.91 15.77 118.95
CA ALA A 120 -47.15 15.71 120.20
C ALA A 120 -47.23 14.33 120.89
N SER A 121 -48.44 13.76 120.96
CA SER A 121 -48.70 12.45 121.58
C SER A 121 -47.99 11.29 120.88
N VAL A 122 -47.66 11.44 119.59
CA VAL A 122 -47.01 10.43 118.75
C VAL A 122 -45.51 10.68 118.61
N ILE A 123 -45.06 11.92 118.44
CA ILE A 123 -43.67 12.20 118.07
C ILE A 123 -42.69 12.18 119.24
N TRP A 124 -43.15 12.30 120.48
CA TRP A 124 -42.28 12.42 121.66
C TRP A 124 -41.31 11.24 121.82
N ASN A 125 -41.70 10.02 121.40
CA ASN A 125 -40.85 8.82 121.39
C ASN A 125 -40.12 8.57 120.04
N THR A 126 -40.05 9.57 119.17
CA THR A 126 -39.41 9.51 117.85
C THR A 126 -38.22 10.47 117.76
N HIS A 127 -37.50 10.48 116.63
CA HIS A 127 -36.40 11.41 116.40
C HIS A 127 -36.82 12.90 116.39
N PHE A 128 -38.09 13.21 116.09
CA PHE A 128 -38.63 14.57 116.21
C PHE A 128 -38.76 15.02 117.67
N GLY A 129 -39.03 14.08 118.59
CA GLY A 129 -39.14 14.31 120.02
C GLY A 129 -37.84 13.98 120.75
N PHE A 130 -37.94 13.13 121.77
CA PHE A 130 -36.85 12.78 122.68
C PHE A 130 -36.00 11.58 122.21
N GLY A 131 -36.39 10.91 121.14
CA GLY A 131 -35.77 9.67 120.64
C GLY A 131 -36.53 8.41 121.08
N ALA A 132 -36.07 7.25 120.61
CA ALA A 132 -36.76 5.96 120.77
C ALA A 132 -36.87 5.43 122.23
N SER A 133 -36.10 6.01 123.16
CA SER A 133 -36.05 5.60 124.57
C SER A 133 -36.31 6.80 125.50
N PRO A 134 -37.51 7.40 125.48
CA PRO A 134 -37.84 8.57 126.29
C PRO A 134 -37.98 8.20 127.78
N SER A 135 -37.61 9.13 128.66
CA SER A 135 -37.75 8.95 130.11
C SER A 135 -39.15 9.28 130.63
N GLY A 136 -39.42 8.96 131.90
CA GLY A 136 -40.65 9.41 132.59
C GLY A 136 -40.80 10.94 132.57
N ALA A 137 -39.71 11.69 132.73
CA ALA A 137 -39.72 13.15 132.66
C ALA A 137 -40.07 13.68 131.25
N ASP A 138 -39.68 12.96 130.19
CA ASP A 138 -40.03 13.31 128.80
C ASP A 138 -41.52 13.02 128.50
N ARG A 139 -42.07 11.93 129.06
CA ARG A 139 -43.51 11.62 129.02
C ARG A 139 -44.35 12.67 129.75
N ILE A 140 -43.91 13.12 130.93
CA ILE A 140 -44.60 14.17 131.71
C ILE A 140 -44.43 15.56 131.06
N THR A 141 -43.29 15.84 130.43
CA THR A 141 -43.14 17.04 129.57
C THR A 141 -44.13 16.99 128.41
N THR A 142 -44.30 15.83 127.77
CA THR A 142 -45.29 15.62 126.69
C THR A 142 -46.70 15.84 127.21
N GLN A 143 -47.03 15.37 128.42
CA GLN A 143 -48.31 15.62 129.08
C GLN A 143 -48.57 17.12 129.32
N ALA A 144 -47.56 17.87 129.76
CA ALA A 144 -47.65 19.31 129.95
C ALA A 144 -47.85 20.07 128.63
N VAL A 145 -47.09 19.71 127.58
CA VAL A 145 -47.23 20.29 126.22
C VAL A 145 -48.61 19.98 125.63
N ILE A 146 -49.14 18.79 125.83
CA ILE A 146 -50.51 18.43 125.44
C ILE A 146 -51.53 19.34 126.13
N TRP A 147 -51.34 19.69 127.41
CA TRP A 147 -52.22 20.64 128.11
C TRP A 147 -52.07 22.09 127.64
N GLU A 148 -50.87 22.54 127.24
CA GLU A 148 -50.70 23.86 126.59
C GLU A 148 -51.33 23.91 125.19
N LEU A 149 -51.35 22.79 124.47
CA LEU A 149 -51.92 22.64 123.12
C LEU A 149 -53.44 22.41 123.09
N LEU A 150 -54.11 22.41 124.26
CA LEU A 150 -55.56 22.33 124.40
C LEU A 150 -56.12 23.73 124.77
N PRO A 151 -56.39 24.60 123.78
CA PRO A 151 -56.67 26.02 124.02
C PRO A 151 -57.91 26.27 124.89
N GLN A 152 -58.86 25.32 124.95
CA GLN A 152 -60.06 25.41 125.78
C GLN A 152 -59.78 25.45 127.30
N TYR A 153 -58.57 25.05 127.74
CA TYR A 153 -58.17 25.17 129.15
C TYR A 153 -57.30 26.39 129.44
N GLY A 154 -56.71 27.03 128.42
CA GLY A 154 -55.87 28.21 128.55
C GLY A 154 -54.64 28.03 129.44
N ILE A 155 -54.08 26.81 129.51
CA ILE A 155 -52.96 26.45 130.38
C ILE A 155 -51.62 26.84 129.76
N ARG A 156 -50.71 27.31 130.61
CA ARG A 156 -49.28 27.46 130.33
C ARG A 156 -48.49 26.90 131.52
N VAL A 157 -47.48 26.10 131.24
CA VAL A 157 -46.67 25.42 132.25
C VAL A 157 -45.28 26.04 132.25
N ASP A 158 -44.87 26.56 133.40
CA ASP A 158 -43.62 27.29 133.60
C ASP A 158 -42.57 26.43 134.31
N ALA A 159 -42.99 25.50 135.18
CA ALA A 159 -42.12 24.49 135.80
C ALA A 159 -42.86 23.18 136.10
N ILE A 160 -42.09 22.10 136.32
CA ILE A 160 -42.57 20.82 136.84
C ILE A 160 -41.64 20.36 137.96
N SER A 161 -42.20 19.93 139.09
CA SER A 161 -41.43 19.44 140.24
C SER A 161 -40.49 18.30 139.83
N GLY A 162 -39.19 18.46 140.08
CA GLY A 162 -38.18 17.43 139.77
C GLY A 162 -37.71 17.36 138.31
N ILE A 163 -38.19 18.23 137.41
CA ILE A 163 -37.72 18.29 136.00
C ILE A 163 -37.06 19.66 135.74
N PRO A 164 -35.77 19.84 136.09
CA PRO A 164 -35.10 21.16 136.04
C PRO A 164 -34.84 21.66 134.61
N ASP A 165 -34.78 20.77 133.61
CA ASP A 165 -34.59 21.08 132.19
C ASP A 165 -35.92 21.23 131.42
N PHE A 166 -37.06 21.27 132.13
CA PHE A 166 -38.41 21.22 131.54
C PHE A 166 -38.63 22.20 130.37
N GLN A 167 -38.20 23.46 130.48
CA GLN A 167 -38.39 24.44 129.38
C GLN A 167 -37.63 24.06 128.10
N ALA A 168 -36.44 23.45 128.22
CA ALA A 168 -35.68 22.97 127.08
C ALA A 168 -36.33 21.71 126.47
N LYS A 169 -36.82 20.78 127.31
CA LYS A 169 -37.59 19.62 126.84
C LYS A 169 -38.88 20.04 126.13
N LYS A 170 -39.59 21.02 126.69
CA LYS A 170 -40.83 21.59 126.16
C LYS A 170 -40.61 22.24 124.80
N GLN A 171 -39.60 23.11 124.67
CA GLN A 171 -39.26 23.72 123.39
C GLN A 171 -38.88 22.67 122.34
N ARG A 172 -38.07 21.68 122.70
CA ARG A 172 -37.70 20.57 121.80
C ARG A 172 -38.91 19.82 121.25
N LEU A 173 -39.98 19.63 122.04
CA LEU A 173 -41.20 19.00 121.54
C LEU A 173 -41.99 19.92 120.60
N TYR A 174 -42.07 21.23 120.87
CA TYR A 174 -42.63 22.21 119.94
C TYR A 174 -41.86 22.28 118.61
N ASP A 175 -40.52 22.29 118.66
CA ASP A 175 -39.65 22.24 117.49
C ASP A 175 -39.86 20.94 116.70
N GLY A 176 -40.04 19.82 117.41
CA GLY A 176 -40.41 18.52 116.84
C GLY A 176 -41.74 18.54 116.10
N ILE A 177 -42.78 19.20 116.65
CA ILE A 177 -44.09 19.36 116.00
C ILE A 177 -43.93 20.18 114.71
N ALA A 178 -43.16 21.28 114.76
CA ALA A 178 -42.88 22.10 113.58
C ALA A 178 -42.10 21.31 112.51
N ALA A 179 -41.10 20.52 112.91
CA ALA A 179 -40.35 19.63 112.01
C ALA A 179 -41.22 18.52 111.41
N TYR A 180 -42.16 17.94 112.18
CA TYR A 180 -43.13 16.96 111.67
C TYR A 180 -44.09 17.56 110.62
N LYS A 181 -44.33 18.88 110.63
CA LYS A 181 -45.11 19.58 109.59
C LYS A 181 -44.29 20.00 108.36
N ARG A 182 -42.95 19.94 108.38
CA ARG A 182 -42.12 20.30 107.22
C ARG A 182 -42.26 19.28 106.09
N LEU A 183 -42.47 19.79 104.88
CA LEU A 183 -42.55 19.06 103.62
C LEU A 183 -41.34 19.40 102.74
N PRO A 184 -40.92 18.51 101.80
CA PRO A 184 -39.84 18.80 100.89
C PRO A 184 -40.17 19.94 99.91
N GLU A 185 -39.14 20.64 99.45
CA GLU A 185 -39.21 21.84 98.62
C GLU A 185 -39.94 21.59 97.30
N PHE A 186 -39.83 20.39 96.74
CA PHE A 186 -40.50 19.95 95.52
C PHE A 186 -41.97 19.53 95.72
N ASN A 187 -42.54 19.66 96.92
CA ASN A 187 -43.96 19.43 97.15
C ASN A 187 -44.83 20.37 96.29
N GLN A 188 -45.85 19.80 95.64
CA GLN A 188 -46.74 20.41 94.65
C GLN A 188 -46.04 21.03 93.43
N GLN A 189 -44.71 20.95 93.32
CA GLN A 189 -43.99 21.45 92.15
C GLN A 189 -44.26 20.59 90.90
N ARG A 190 -43.91 21.16 89.74
CA ARG A 190 -43.95 20.53 88.42
C ARG A 190 -42.53 20.44 87.88
N VAL A 191 -42.01 19.21 87.79
CA VAL A 191 -40.65 18.93 87.35
C VAL A 191 -40.69 18.38 85.93
N ASN A 192 -39.87 18.93 85.04
CA ASN A 192 -39.69 18.40 83.69
C ASN A 192 -38.66 17.26 83.74
N LEU A 193 -39.05 16.08 83.27
CA LEU A 193 -38.18 14.91 83.10
C LEU A 193 -38.04 14.55 81.61
N LYS A 194 -37.10 13.68 81.30
CA LYS A 194 -36.88 13.11 79.97
C LYS A 194 -36.79 11.59 80.11
N PHE A 195 -37.43 10.86 79.20
CA PHE A 195 -37.50 9.40 79.30
C PHE A 195 -36.10 8.77 79.32
N GLY A 196 -35.88 7.82 80.24
CA GLY A 196 -34.60 7.13 80.43
C GLY A 196 -33.50 7.93 81.12
N GLU A 197 -33.65 9.24 81.29
CA GLU A 197 -32.68 10.08 82.01
C GLU A 197 -33.07 10.27 83.49
N THR A 198 -32.06 10.29 84.36
CA THR A 198 -32.24 10.41 85.80
C THR A 198 -32.02 11.85 86.24
N THR A 199 -33.03 12.44 86.90
CA THR A 199 -32.98 13.78 87.50
C THR A 199 -32.90 13.67 89.01
N THR A 200 -31.95 14.35 89.64
CA THR A 200 -31.87 14.42 91.11
C THR A 200 -32.68 15.60 91.64
N LEU A 201 -33.53 15.34 92.64
CA LEU A 201 -34.19 16.38 93.43
C LEU A 201 -33.61 16.36 94.85
N SER A 202 -33.34 17.53 95.44
CA SER A 202 -32.79 17.67 96.79
C SER A 202 -33.83 18.21 97.77
N SER A 203 -33.69 17.92 99.06
CA SER A 203 -34.54 18.51 100.10
C SER A 203 -33.82 18.74 101.44
N SER A 204 -34.16 19.83 102.12
CA SER A 204 -33.77 20.08 103.52
C SER A 204 -34.57 19.28 104.56
N VAL A 205 -35.48 18.39 104.12
CA VAL A 205 -36.23 17.45 104.96
C VAL A 205 -35.78 16.03 104.62
N ASP A 206 -35.57 15.18 105.62
CA ASP A 206 -35.31 13.74 105.40
C ASP A 206 -36.52 13.08 104.73
N LEU A 207 -36.33 12.58 103.51
CA LEU A 207 -37.36 11.92 102.72
C LEU A 207 -37.71 10.52 103.25
N ASN A 208 -36.81 9.85 103.99
CA ASN A 208 -37.09 8.54 104.59
C ASN A 208 -38.19 8.62 105.66
N SER A 209 -38.35 9.78 106.31
CA SER A 209 -39.43 10.04 107.26
C SER A 209 -40.84 10.05 106.65
N PHE A 210 -41.00 9.88 105.33
CA PHE A 210 -42.28 9.68 104.64
C PHE A 210 -42.39 8.24 104.14
N GLU A 211 -42.62 7.30 105.06
CA GLU A 211 -42.34 5.88 104.87
C GLU A 211 -43.31 5.18 103.89
N THR A 212 -44.46 5.78 103.57
CA THR A 212 -45.49 5.20 102.71
C THR A 212 -45.64 5.95 101.39
N MET A 213 -45.39 5.28 100.26
CA MET A 213 -45.80 5.76 98.93
C MET A 213 -47.32 5.69 98.79
N VAL A 214 -47.94 6.80 98.41
CA VAL A 214 -49.40 6.95 98.21
C VAL A 214 -49.81 6.64 96.77
N GLY A 215 -48.93 6.92 95.79
CA GLY A 215 -49.16 6.59 94.40
C GLY A 215 -48.01 7.02 93.48
N ASN A 216 -47.93 6.39 92.31
CA ASN A 216 -46.92 6.65 91.27
C ASN A 216 -47.58 6.50 89.88
N THR A 217 -48.28 7.55 89.45
CA THR A 217 -48.92 7.61 88.14
C THR A 217 -47.95 8.02 87.04
N ALA A 218 -46.86 8.71 87.40
CA ALA A 218 -45.80 9.13 86.48
C ALA A 218 -44.88 8.00 85.99
N LYS A 219 -44.99 6.79 86.55
CA LYS A 219 -44.10 5.65 86.25
C LYS A 219 -42.61 6.03 86.38
N VAL A 220 -42.27 6.73 87.45
CA VAL A 220 -40.87 7.05 87.77
C VAL A 220 -40.30 6.02 88.74
N ASN A 221 -39.07 5.60 88.52
CA ASN A 221 -38.24 5.07 89.60
C ASN A 221 -37.92 6.23 90.57
N TRP A 222 -37.95 5.95 91.88
CA TRP A 222 -37.80 6.96 92.94
C TRP A 222 -36.87 6.42 94.02
N VAL A 223 -35.58 6.75 93.91
CA VAL A 223 -34.51 6.20 94.76
C VAL A 223 -33.96 7.30 95.66
N VAL A 224 -34.44 7.33 96.91
CA VAL A 224 -33.93 8.24 97.95
C VAL A 224 -32.48 7.89 98.28
N SER A 225 -31.63 8.91 98.47
CA SER A 225 -30.21 8.71 98.82
C SER A 225 -30.04 8.23 100.27
N PRO A 226 -28.93 7.56 100.62
CA PRO A 226 -28.72 7.01 101.97
C PRO A 226 -28.66 8.06 103.11
N ASP A 227 -28.52 9.35 102.78
CA ASP A 227 -28.58 10.48 103.71
C ASP A 227 -30.01 11.05 103.89
N GLY A 228 -30.99 10.56 103.10
CA GLY A 228 -32.37 11.04 103.09
C GLY A 228 -32.62 12.39 102.42
N HIS A 229 -31.57 13.11 102.01
CA HIS A 229 -31.67 14.52 101.60
C HIS A 229 -31.69 14.74 100.09
N SER A 230 -31.69 13.68 99.28
CA SER A 230 -31.97 13.75 97.86
C SER A 230 -32.70 12.51 97.33
N VAL A 231 -33.16 12.57 96.10
CA VAL A 231 -33.80 11.46 95.39
C VAL A 231 -33.46 11.49 93.91
N ALA A 232 -33.05 10.34 93.39
CA ALA A 232 -32.89 10.11 91.97
C ALA A 232 -34.23 9.67 91.35
N VAL A 233 -34.69 10.40 90.33
CA VAL A 233 -35.98 10.21 89.67
C VAL A 233 -35.76 9.87 88.19
N THR A 234 -36.23 8.72 87.74
CA THR A 234 -36.03 8.23 86.36
C THR A 234 -37.35 7.75 85.76
N PRO A 235 -37.89 8.34 84.68
CA PRO A 235 -39.09 7.81 84.01
C PRO A 235 -38.79 6.45 83.36
N THR A 236 -39.61 5.43 83.67
CA THR A 236 -39.41 4.05 83.19
C THR A 236 -40.42 3.59 82.14
N ASP A 237 -41.45 4.38 81.85
CA ASP A 237 -42.46 4.11 80.82
C ASP A 237 -42.43 5.20 79.72
N PRO A 238 -42.12 4.87 78.44
CA PRO A 238 -42.05 5.84 77.35
C PRO A 238 -43.44 6.32 76.88
N MET A 239 -44.53 5.73 77.35
CA MET A 239 -45.90 6.15 77.01
C MET A 239 -46.47 7.17 78.01
N VAL A 240 -45.85 7.32 79.19
CA VAL A 240 -46.32 8.22 80.24
C VAL A 240 -45.66 9.59 80.11
N GLN A 241 -46.33 10.48 79.38
CA GLN A 241 -45.91 11.89 79.18
C GLN A 241 -46.18 12.79 80.39
N LYS A 242 -47.09 12.42 81.31
CA LYS A 242 -47.45 13.21 82.49
C LYS A 242 -47.90 12.31 83.64
N GLY A 243 -47.65 12.73 84.88
CA GLY A 243 -48.21 12.08 86.07
C GLY A 243 -47.72 12.68 87.38
N THR A 244 -47.90 11.94 88.46
CA THR A 244 -47.47 12.31 89.82
C THR A 244 -46.79 11.16 90.55
N ILE A 245 -46.01 11.49 91.58
CA ILE A 245 -45.68 10.58 92.69
C ILE A 245 -46.02 11.25 94.02
N ALA A 246 -46.38 10.48 95.03
CA ALA A 246 -46.78 11.01 96.34
C ALA A 246 -46.36 10.09 97.49
N PHE A 247 -45.99 10.67 98.63
CA PHE A 247 -45.58 9.98 99.85
C PHE A 247 -46.16 10.64 101.10
N LYS A 248 -46.35 9.86 102.17
CA LYS A 248 -46.84 10.32 103.48
C LYS A 248 -46.01 9.75 104.63
N ARG A 249 -45.93 10.50 105.73
CA ARG A 249 -45.60 9.96 107.05
C ARG A 249 -46.75 9.03 107.48
N SER A 250 -46.44 7.93 108.15
CA SER A 250 -47.39 6.84 108.39
C SER A 250 -47.32 6.21 109.78
N TYR A 251 -46.24 6.46 110.53
CA TYR A 251 -46.12 6.08 111.94
C TYR A 251 -47.32 6.61 112.77
N MET A 252 -47.99 5.70 113.48
CA MET A 252 -49.19 5.94 114.30
C MET A 252 -50.34 6.67 113.56
N GLN A 253 -50.47 6.51 112.23
CA GLN A 253 -51.67 7.02 111.55
C GLN A 253 -52.92 6.26 112.02
N GLY A 254 -53.95 6.99 112.45
CA GLY A 254 -55.21 6.40 112.92
C GLY A 254 -56.26 7.43 113.30
N THR A 255 -57.49 6.97 113.56
CA THR A 255 -58.57 7.82 114.08
C THR A 255 -58.25 8.29 115.50
N PRO A 256 -58.36 9.60 115.83
CA PRO A 256 -58.17 10.10 117.18
C PRO A 256 -59.24 9.54 118.13
N ILE A 257 -58.80 8.77 119.12
CA ILE A 257 -59.68 8.11 120.09
C ILE A 257 -59.26 8.49 121.51
N ALA A 258 -60.22 8.95 122.29
CA ALA A 258 -60.08 9.21 123.72
C ALA A 258 -60.75 8.11 124.54
N LEU A 259 -60.46 8.08 125.83
CA LEU A 259 -61.05 7.22 126.84
C LEU A 259 -61.72 8.12 127.87
N ALA A 260 -63.04 8.01 127.97
CA ALA A 260 -63.87 8.83 128.86
C ALA A 260 -64.48 7.98 129.99
N LYS A 261 -64.71 8.64 131.13
CA LYS A 261 -65.45 8.09 132.27
C LYS A 261 -66.08 9.23 133.05
N THR A 262 -67.37 9.13 133.39
CA THR A 262 -68.08 10.17 134.14
C THR A 262 -67.42 10.41 135.50
N GLY A 263 -67.03 11.66 135.77
CA GLY A 263 -66.36 12.03 137.03
C GLY A 263 -64.89 11.61 137.15
N SER A 264 -64.21 11.31 136.04
CA SER A 264 -62.75 11.09 136.02
C SER A 264 -62.12 11.75 134.78
N GLN A 265 -60.81 12.00 134.81
CA GLN A 265 -60.12 12.69 133.71
C GLN A 265 -60.24 11.91 132.39
N THR A 266 -60.51 12.58 131.28
CA THR A 266 -60.48 11.97 129.94
C THR A 266 -59.04 11.88 129.46
N VAL A 267 -58.64 10.73 128.91
CA VAL A 267 -57.28 10.47 128.41
C VAL A 267 -57.30 10.13 126.91
N TYR A 268 -56.23 10.42 126.18
CA TYR A 268 -56.13 10.28 124.73
C TYR A 268 -55.15 9.19 124.32
N LEU A 269 -55.52 8.36 123.35
CA LEU A 269 -54.68 7.30 122.78
C LEU A 269 -53.89 7.84 121.57
N PRO A 270 -52.54 7.88 121.63
CA PRO A 270 -51.71 8.49 120.61
C PRO A 270 -51.99 8.00 119.20
N SER A 271 -52.31 8.96 118.32
CA SER A 271 -52.60 8.74 116.91
C SER A 271 -52.52 10.07 116.16
N VAL A 272 -52.31 10.01 114.83
CA VAL A 272 -52.43 11.17 113.92
C VAL A 272 -53.40 10.82 112.80
N LYS A 273 -54.47 11.60 112.64
CA LYS A 273 -55.49 11.38 111.60
C LYS A 273 -54.92 11.66 110.20
N ASP A 274 -54.42 12.89 110.07
CA ASP A 274 -54.00 13.51 108.81
C ASP A 274 -52.49 13.82 108.91
N PRO A 275 -51.62 12.83 108.63
CA PRO A 275 -50.17 12.98 108.72
C PRO A 275 -49.61 13.78 107.53
N ALA A 276 -48.42 14.35 107.74
CA ALA A 276 -47.72 15.13 106.72
C ALA A 276 -47.46 14.29 105.46
N ASN A 277 -47.77 14.85 104.29
CA ASN A 277 -47.63 14.19 102.99
C ASN A 277 -47.22 15.20 101.91
N TYR A 278 -46.57 14.70 100.86
CA TYR A 278 -46.17 15.50 99.71
C TYR A 278 -46.51 14.81 98.39
N VAL A 279 -46.68 15.62 97.34
CA VAL A 279 -46.94 15.20 95.96
C VAL A 279 -45.95 15.91 95.04
N VAL A 280 -45.43 15.24 94.02
CA VAL A 280 -44.62 15.85 92.95
C VAL A 280 -45.29 15.57 91.62
N ASN A 281 -45.40 16.60 90.77
CA ASN A 281 -45.96 16.48 89.42
C ASN A 281 -44.84 16.41 88.39
N PHE A 282 -45.02 15.62 87.35
CA PHE A 282 -44.05 15.46 86.27
C PHE A 282 -44.70 15.68 84.90
N ASP A 283 -44.00 16.44 84.06
CA ASP A 283 -44.14 16.38 82.60
C ASP A 283 -42.88 15.67 82.07
N VAL A 284 -43.06 14.65 81.24
CA VAL A 284 -41.99 13.77 80.75
C VAL A 284 -41.87 13.90 79.24
N LYS A 285 -40.71 14.36 78.74
CA LYS A 285 -40.43 14.32 77.30
C LYS A 285 -40.11 12.89 76.87
N THR A 286 -41.08 12.24 76.22
CA THR A 286 -40.95 10.89 75.65
C THR A 286 -40.76 10.89 74.13
N THR A 287 -40.98 12.02 73.46
CA THR A 287 -40.76 12.20 72.02
C THR A 287 -39.35 12.68 71.70
N GLY A 288 -38.82 12.20 70.58
CA GLY A 288 -37.68 12.77 69.86
C GLY A 288 -38.13 13.29 68.49
N GLU A 289 -37.16 13.47 67.60
CA GLU A 289 -37.35 13.94 66.23
C GLU A 289 -36.46 13.12 65.29
N ALA A 290 -36.81 13.08 64.00
CA ALA A 290 -35.91 12.65 62.95
C ALA A 290 -35.76 13.75 61.90
N GLN A 291 -34.57 13.87 61.30
CA GLN A 291 -34.37 14.68 60.10
C GLN A 291 -33.61 13.87 59.05
N ILE A 292 -34.04 13.97 57.80
CA ILE A 292 -33.27 13.47 56.66
C ILE A 292 -32.39 14.62 56.18
N LYS A 293 -31.09 14.37 56.06
CA LYS A 293 -30.13 15.32 55.49
C LYS A 293 -29.60 14.80 54.16
N LYS A 294 -29.99 15.46 53.08
CA LYS A 294 -29.69 15.11 51.71
C LYS A 294 -28.55 15.99 51.17
N ILE A 295 -27.50 15.35 50.68
CA ILE A 295 -26.34 16.05 50.10
C ILE A 295 -25.88 15.46 48.77
N ASP A 296 -25.14 16.27 48.02
CA ASP A 296 -24.30 15.85 46.90
C ASP A 296 -23.10 15.06 47.44
N LYS A 297 -22.84 13.90 46.83
CA LYS A 297 -21.84 12.93 47.30
C LYS A 297 -20.40 13.40 47.14
N GLU A 298 -20.12 14.30 46.20
CA GLU A 298 -18.76 14.70 45.81
C GLU A 298 -18.33 16.04 46.43
N THR A 299 -19.29 16.93 46.66
CA THR A 299 -19.10 18.31 47.14
C THR A 299 -19.66 18.55 48.55
N GLY A 300 -20.53 17.65 49.05
CA GLY A 300 -21.19 17.80 50.36
C GLY A 300 -22.27 18.89 50.41
N VAL A 301 -22.56 19.56 49.29
CA VAL A 301 -23.57 20.62 49.18
C VAL A 301 -24.98 20.03 49.35
N ALA A 302 -25.89 20.80 49.95
CA ALA A 302 -27.30 20.45 50.07
C ALA A 302 -27.97 20.11 48.72
N VAL A 303 -28.92 19.18 48.73
CA VAL A 303 -29.82 18.96 47.58
C VAL A 303 -31.28 19.14 48.03
N PRO A 304 -31.95 20.23 47.60
CA PRO A 304 -33.37 20.46 47.87
C PRO A 304 -34.25 19.51 47.05
N ASP A 305 -35.58 19.67 47.17
CA ASP A 305 -36.59 19.10 46.28
C ASP A 305 -36.54 17.56 46.14
N THR A 306 -35.84 16.87 47.04
CA THR A 306 -35.69 15.41 47.04
C THR A 306 -36.82 14.80 47.84
N LYS A 307 -37.58 13.90 47.23
CA LYS A 307 -38.74 13.24 47.83
C LYS A 307 -38.36 11.89 48.45
N PHE A 308 -38.74 11.73 49.71
CA PHE A 308 -38.67 10.48 50.47
C PHE A 308 -40.07 9.99 50.84
N ILE A 309 -40.27 8.67 50.79
CA ILE A 309 -41.34 7.98 51.52
C ILE A 309 -40.74 7.53 52.85
N VAL A 310 -41.31 7.99 53.95
CA VAL A 310 -40.88 7.66 55.31
C VAL A 310 -41.90 6.75 55.95
N GLU A 311 -41.47 5.52 56.21
CA GLU A 311 -42.19 4.50 56.94
C GLU A 311 -41.77 4.53 58.42
N PHE A 312 -42.71 4.24 59.31
CA PHE A 312 -42.46 4.19 60.75
C PHE A 312 -42.91 2.83 61.28
N SER A 313 -42.17 2.25 62.23
CA SER A 313 -42.57 1.02 62.90
C SER A 313 -42.20 1.05 64.39
N GLY A 314 -43.02 0.43 65.23
CA GLY A 314 -42.92 0.51 66.69
C GLY A 314 -44.27 0.85 67.33
N GLN A 315 -44.29 0.97 68.66
CA GLN A 315 -45.50 1.35 69.40
C GLN A 315 -45.81 2.84 69.20
N ASN A 316 -47.07 3.17 68.88
CA ASN A 316 -47.51 4.54 68.55
C ASN A 316 -46.67 5.21 67.45
N ALA A 317 -46.19 4.41 66.49
CA ALA A 317 -45.56 4.89 65.27
C ALA A 317 -46.56 5.72 64.42
N PRO A 318 -46.14 6.87 63.85
CA PRO A 318 -46.98 7.63 62.91
C PRO A 318 -47.31 6.85 61.64
N GLU A 319 -48.35 7.26 60.92
CA GLU A 319 -48.60 6.79 59.55
C GLU A 319 -47.45 7.19 58.60
N THR A 320 -47.23 6.38 57.56
CA THR A 320 -46.26 6.62 56.49
C THR A 320 -46.46 7.99 55.83
N LYS A 321 -45.40 8.79 55.73
CA LYS A 321 -45.44 10.17 55.21
C LYS A 321 -44.55 10.32 53.99
N THR A 322 -44.97 11.16 53.05
CA THR A 322 -44.06 11.67 52.01
C THR A 322 -43.47 13.00 52.48
N VAL A 323 -42.16 13.14 52.46
CA VAL A 323 -41.46 14.40 52.78
C VAL A 323 -40.58 14.85 51.62
N VAL A 324 -40.28 16.14 51.56
CA VAL A 324 -39.43 16.76 50.53
C VAL A 324 -38.38 17.62 51.23
N THR A 325 -37.13 17.61 50.74
CA THR A 325 -36.04 18.39 51.35
C THR A 325 -36.12 19.88 51.01
N ASP A 326 -35.84 20.71 52.00
CA ASP A 326 -35.81 22.17 51.89
C ASP A 326 -34.56 22.70 51.17
N ALA A 327 -34.42 24.02 51.07
CA ALA A 327 -33.25 24.69 50.49
C ALA A 327 -31.90 24.32 51.15
N ASN A 328 -31.91 23.80 52.38
CA ASN A 328 -30.74 23.34 53.12
C ASN A 328 -30.51 21.83 52.97
N GLY A 329 -31.32 21.13 52.16
CA GLY A 329 -31.29 19.69 51.99
C GLY A 329 -31.87 18.91 53.17
N ILE A 330 -32.68 19.55 54.02
CA ILE A 330 -33.23 18.97 55.24
C ILE A 330 -34.73 18.66 55.05
N ALA A 331 -35.15 17.47 55.46
CA ALA A 331 -36.57 17.15 55.67
C ALA A 331 -36.78 16.72 57.13
N SER A 332 -37.32 17.62 57.94
CA SER A 332 -37.56 17.40 59.38
C SER A 332 -38.90 16.69 59.63
N ILE A 333 -38.89 15.78 60.59
CA ILE A 333 -39.99 14.89 60.96
C ILE A 333 -40.14 15.00 62.48
N GLY A 334 -41.00 15.93 62.90
CA GLY A 334 -41.18 16.28 64.31
C GLY A 334 -41.97 15.26 65.13
N GLU A 335 -41.76 15.31 66.45
CA GLU A 335 -42.53 14.64 67.50
C GLU A 335 -42.85 13.16 67.25
N ILE A 336 -41.80 12.35 67.17
CA ILE A 336 -41.89 10.89 67.05
C ILE A 336 -41.65 10.26 68.44
N MET A 337 -42.43 9.26 68.83
CA MET A 337 -42.26 8.55 70.10
C MET A 337 -40.91 7.81 70.17
N HIS A 338 -40.30 7.75 71.35
CA HIS A 338 -39.08 6.97 71.57
C HIS A 338 -39.27 5.49 71.23
N GLY A 339 -38.26 4.90 70.58
CA GLY A 339 -38.27 3.49 70.17
C GLY A 339 -39.07 3.22 68.89
N VAL A 340 -39.61 4.26 68.24
CA VAL A 340 -40.09 4.15 66.86
C VAL A 340 -38.89 4.15 65.93
N HIS A 341 -38.83 3.13 65.08
CA HIS A 341 -37.89 3.01 63.99
C HIS A 341 -38.38 3.83 62.78
N VAL A 342 -37.51 4.67 62.22
CA VAL A 342 -37.79 5.53 61.07
C VAL A 342 -37.02 5.01 59.87
N LYS A 343 -37.72 4.65 58.79
CA LYS A 343 -37.13 4.17 57.53
C LYS A 343 -37.50 5.08 56.39
N ALA A 344 -36.55 5.85 55.87
CA ALA A 344 -36.75 6.79 54.78
C ALA A 344 -36.20 6.23 53.46
N THR A 345 -37.10 6.00 52.50
CA THR A 345 -36.78 5.54 51.14
C THR A 345 -36.86 6.71 50.18
N GLU A 346 -35.74 7.05 49.53
CA GLU A 346 -35.66 8.02 48.45
C GLU A 346 -36.40 7.49 47.21
N VAL A 347 -37.29 8.31 46.63
CA VAL A 347 -38.07 7.91 45.45
C VAL A 347 -37.95 8.89 44.28
N ASN A 348 -37.54 10.13 44.55
CA ASN A 348 -37.22 11.09 43.50
C ASN A 348 -36.19 12.12 43.98
N VAL A 349 -35.22 12.42 43.11
CA VAL A 349 -34.15 13.40 43.32
C VAL A 349 -34.15 14.38 42.13
N PRO A 350 -33.92 15.69 42.32
CA PRO A 350 -34.00 16.66 41.23
C PRO A 350 -32.87 16.48 40.20
N LYS A 351 -33.11 16.92 38.96
CA LYS A 351 -32.08 17.05 37.93
C LYS A 351 -30.94 17.97 38.45
N PRO A 352 -29.65 17.59 38.33
CA PRO A 352 -29.11 16.49 37.53
C PRO A 352 -28.67 15.26 38.35
N TYR A 353 -29.30 14.96 39.49
CA TYR A 353 -28.93 13.84 40.37
C TYR A 353 -29.57 12.51 39.96
N VAL A 354 -28.96 11.41 40.42
CA VAL A 354 -29.48 10.04 40.25
C VAL A 354 -29.73 9.39 41.60
N LEU A 355 -30.64 8.41 41.65
CA LEU A 355 -30.87 7.57 42.83
C LEU A 355 -29.59 6.77 43.18
N GLY A 356 -29.41 6.42 44.45
CA GLY A 356 -28.32 5.57 44.92
C GLY A 356 -28.34 4.20 44.23
N SER A 357 -29.52 3.63 44.00
CA SER A 357 -29.69 2.37 43.27
C SER A 357 -29.10 2.39 41.85
N ALA A 358 -29.11 3.54 41.16
CA ALA A 358 -28.50 3.69 39.84
C ALA A 358 -26.97 3.53 39.85
N VAL A 359 -26.33 3.70 41.01
CA VAL A 359 -24.89 3.52 41.24
C VAL A 359 -24.55 2.35 42.17
N GLY A 360 -25.53 1.49 42.48
CA GLY A 360 -25.35 0.31 43.35
C GLY A 360 -25.30 0.62 44.86
N GLU A 361 -25.75 1.81 45.26
CA GLU A 361 -25.91 2.20 46.67
C GLU A 361 -27.39 2.10 47.11
N ALA A 362 -27.65 2.24 48.41
CA ALA A 362 -29.00 2.18 48.95
C ALA A 362 -29.76 3.49 48.73
N ASP A 363 -31.03 3.38 48.32
CA ASP A 363 -32.00 4.49 48.37
C ASP A 363 -32.65 4.62 49.76
N VAL A 364 -32.21 3.84 50.76
CA VAL A 364 -32.82 3.74 52.09
C VAL A 364 -31.83 4.19 53.17
N VAL A 365 -32.30 5.05 54.07
CA VAL A 365 -31.62 5.43 55.31
C VAL A 365 -32.58 5.30 56.49
N GLU A 366 -32.12 4.73 57.61
CA GLU A 366 -32.99 4.33 58.72
C GLU A 366 -32.33 4.44 60.10
N GLY A 367 -33.13 4.49 61.17
CA GLY A 367 -32.67 4.56 62.56
C GLY A 367 -33.77 4.80 63.60
N ASP A 368 -33.46 4.53 64.87
CA ASP A 368 -34.42 4.55 65.98
C ASP A 368 -34.46 5.89 66.72
N VAL A 369 -35.65 6.41 67.02
CA VAL A 369 -35.80 7.70 67.69
C VAL A 369 -35.50 7.61 69.18
N VAL A 370 -34.59 8.47 69.66
CA VAL A 370 -34.25 8.64 71.08
C VAL A 370 -35.00 9.84 71.66
N ALA A 371 -35.63 9.67 72.83
CA ALA A 371 -36.35 10.74 73.51
C ALA A 371 -35.50 12.01 73.65
N GLY A 372 -36.06 13.17 73.28
CA GLY A 372 -35.39 14.47 73.35
C GLY A 372 -34.13 14.62 72.51
N GLN A 373 -33.91 13.79 71.50
CA GLN A 373 -32.84 13.94 70.49
C GLN A 373 -33.44 14.04 69.08
N THR A 374 -32.68 14.63 68.15
CA THR A 374 -33.01 14.71 66.72
C THR A 374 -32.07 13.79 65.94
N ILE A 375 -32.53 12.60 65.53
CA ILE A 375 -31.71 11.66 64.75
C ILE A 375 -31.52 12.20 63.33
N THR A 376 -30.33 12.01 62.74
CA THR A 376 -29.98 12.60 61.43
C THR A 376 -29.63 11.51 60.42
N LEU A 377 -30.56 11.22 59.51
CA LEU A 377 -30.42 10.20 58.46
C LEU A 377 -29.78 10.85 57.22
N ILE A 378 -28.53 10.51 56.89
CA ILE A 378 -27.77 11.20 55.83
C ILE A 378 -27.80 10.41 54.52
N GLN A 379 -28.59 10.88 53.55
CA GLN A 379 -28.63 10.32 52.19
C GLN A 379 -27.72 11.13 51.23
N LYS A 380 -27.00 10.43 50.34
CA LYS A 380 -26.00 11.03 49.44
C LYS A 380 -26.18 10.54 48.01
N ASN A 381 -26.15 11.47 47.06
CA ASN A 381 -26.30 11.11 45.64
C ASN A 381 -25.30 11.89 44.80
N MET A 382 -24.84 11.30 43.70
CA MET A 382 -24.04 12.01 42.71
C MET A 382 -24.91 12.56 41.58
N LYS A 383 -24.34 13.49 40.82
CA LYS A 383 -24.91 13.94 39.55
C LYS A 383 -24.74 12.84 38.50
N GLU A 384 -25.69 12.71 37.59
CA GLU A 384 -25.55 11.89 36.37
C GLU A 384 -24.30 12.34 35.62
N LYS A 385 -23.54 11.36 35.12
CA LYS A 385 -22.28 11.59 34.40
C LYS A 385 -22.37 11.10 32.96
N GLY A 386 -21.31 11.32 32.22
CA GLY A 386 -21.21 10.98 30.80
C GLY A 386 -20.04 10.09 30.48
N GLN A 387 -20.14 9.45 29.32
CA GLN A 387 -19.02 8.81 28.63
C GLN A 387 -19.13 9.12 27.13
N ILE A 388 -18.00 9.42 26.49
CA ILE A 388 -17.89 9.53 25.04
C ILE A 388 -17.09 8.33 24.56
N ILE A 389 -17.64 7.62 23.57
CA ILE A 389 -16.93 6.60 22.79
C ILE A 389 -16.63 7.21 21.42
N VAL A 390 -15.41 7.01 20.94
CA VAL A 390 -14.96 7.40 19.61
C VAL A 390 -14.65 6.14 18.80
N GLU A 391 -15.35 5.97 17.69
CA GLU A 391 -15.12 4.88 16.73
C GLU A 391 -14.47 5.45 15.46
N LYS A 392 -13.29 4.93 15.10
CA LYS A 392 -12.43 5.52 14.07
C LYS A 392 -12.05 4.51 13.00
N THR A 393 -12.37 4.82 11.75
CA THR A 393 -12.10 3.95 10.58
C THR A 393 -11.32 4.66 9.48
N GLY A 394 -10.85 3.90 8.48
CA GLY A 394 -10.40 4.45 7.21
C GLY A 394 -11.57 4.87 6.31
N VAL A 395 -11.31 5.76 5.33
CA VAL A 395 -12.31 6.18 4.34
C VAL A 395 -12.63 5.02 3.40
N GLU A 396 -11.60 4.33 2.91
CA GLU A 396 -11.71 3.31 1.86
C GLU A 396 -11.49 1.88 2.36
N SER A 397 -10.58 1.69 3.32
CA SER A 397 -10.30 0.39 3.95
C SER A 397 -11.28 0.03 5.08
N GLY A 398 -11.92 1.03 5.69
CA GLY A 398 -12.86 0.86 6.79
C GLY A 398 -12.16 0.35 8.05
N THR A 399 -12.55 -0.83 8.53
CA THR A 399 -11.84 -1.58 9.60
C THR A 399 -10.91 -2.66 9.05
N ASN A 400 -11.01 -3.01 7.76
CA ASN A 400 -10.21 -4.04 7.12
C ASN A 400 -9.07 -3.37 6.35
N LEU A 401 -8.01 -3.00 7.06
CA LEU A 401 -6.87 -2.23 6.54
C LEU A 401 -6.23 -2.92 5.31
N TRP A 402 -5.60 -2.13 4.44
CA TRP A 402 -5.03 -2.66 3.19
C TRP A 402 -3.80 -3.56 3.43
N ASN A 403 -2.93 -3.18 4.37
CA ASN A 403 -1.81 -3.98 4.86
C ASN A 403 -1.33 -3.45 6.24
N GLN A 404 -0.26 -4.03 6.79
CA GLN A 404 0.27 -3.71 8.13
C GLN A 404 0.94 -2.32 8.27
N LEU A 405 1.10 -1.56 7.17
CA LEU A 405 1.63 -0.19 7.20
C LEU A 405 0.55 0.86 7.50
N TYR A 406 -0.70 0.42 7.66
CA TYR A 406 -1.83 1.17 8.17
C TYR A 406 -2.19 0.66 9.56
N SER A 407 -2.62 1.54 10.45
CA SER A 407 -3.06 1.21 11.81
C SER A 407 -4.33 1.98 12.16
N LEU A 408 -5.27 1.37 12.88
CA LEU A 408 -6.32 2.13 13.58
C LEU A 408 -5.93 2.45 15.04
N ALA A 409 -4.90 1.79 15.59
CA ALA A 409 -4.32 2.15 16.87
C ALA A 409 -3.50 3.45 16.78
N GLY A 410 -3.57 4.25 17.84
CA GLY A 410 -2.73 5.44 17.98
C GLY A 410 -3.31 6.74 17.42
N ASN A 411 -4.57 6.78 16.99
CA ASN A 411 -5.25 8.07 16.74
C ASN A 411 -5.50 8.73 18.11
N VAL A 412 -5.03 9.97 18.29
CA VAL A 412 -5.13 10.71 19.57
C VAL A 412 -6.23 11.75 19.45
N PHE A 413 -7.23 11.66 20.33
CA PHE A 413 -8.37 12.57 20.38
C PHE A 413 -8.35 13.43 21.64
N GLU A 414 -8.60 14.72 21.48
CA GLU A 414 -8.83 15.68 22.56
C GLU A 414 -10.33 15.91 22.74
N ILE A 415 -10.83 15.65 23.95
CA ILE A 415 -12.22 15.87 24.34
C ILE A 415 -12.31 17.25 24.98
N ARG A 416 -12.83 18.23 24.23
CA ARG A 416 -12.82 19.66 24.60
C ARG A 416 -14.21 20.13 25.02
N LYS A 417 -14.28 21.03 26.00
CA LYS A 417 -15.55 21.58 26.51
C LYS A 417 -16.06 22.71 25.62
N GLU A 418 -17.36 22.70 25.32
CA GLU A 418 -18.13 23.71 24.56
C GLU A 418 -17.76 23.90 23.08
N ASN A 419 -16.49 24.04 22.71
CA ASN A 419 -16.05 24.31 21.34
C ASN A 419 -14.64 23.73 21.05
N GLN A 420 -14.17 23.88 19.80
CA GLN A 420 -12.91 23.31 19.31
C GLN A 420 -11.65 23.91 19.98
N ASP A 421 -11.69 25.16 20.41
CA ASP A 421 -10.59 25.83 21.13
C ASP A 421 -10.70 25.66 22.66
N GLY A 422 -11.84 25.15 23.13
CA GLY A 422 -12.18 25.00 24.53
C GLY A 422 -11.24 24.09 25.32
N LYS A 423 -11.31 24.19 26.65
CA LYS A 423 -10.46 23.44 27.58
C LYS A 423 -10.54 21.93 27.30
N ILE A 424 -9.39 21.30 27.10
CA ILE A 424 -9.25 19.84 27.06
C ILE A 424 -9.65 19.30 28.44
N ILE A 425 -10.62 18.40 28.45
CA ILE A 425 -11.11 17.70 29.65
C ILE A 425 -10.45 16.33 29.77
N GLN A 426 -10.26 15.64 28.64
CA GLN A 426 -9.55 14.38 28.56
C GLN A 426 -8.87 14.23 27.19
N THR A 427 -7.80 13.45 27.15
CA THR A 427 -7.20 12.94 25.91
C THR A 427 -7.34 11.43 25.91
N ILE A 428 -7.79 10.86 24.80
CA ILE A 428 -7.98 9.42 24.60
C ILE A 428 -7.25 8.97 23.33
N THR A 429 -6.88 7.69 23.25
CA THR A 429 -6.14 7.12 22.13
C THR A 429 -6.80 5.82 21.69
N THR A 430 -6.93 5.61 20.39
CA THR A 430 -7.58 4.42 19.83
C THR A 430 -6.74 3.15 19.95
N ASP A 431 -7.43 2.03 20.12
CA ASP A 431 -6.90 0.67 20.07
C ASP A 431 -6.79 0.14 18.62
N GLU A 432 -6.39 -1.13 18.47
CA GLU A 432 -6.20 -1.81 17.18
C GLU A 432 -7.48 -1.88 16.32
N HIS A 433 -8.67 -1.75 16.92
CA HIS A 433 -9.96 -1.75 16.23
C HIS A 433 -10.42 -0.34 15.84
N GLY A 434 -9.73 0.71 16.32
CA GLY A 434 -10.13 2.11 16.16
C GLY A 434 -11.05 2.63 17.25
N HIS A 435 -11.22 1.89 18.35
CA HIS A 435 -12.08 2.24 19.47
C HIS A 435 -11.30 3.04 20.53
N ALA A 436 -11.88 4.12 21.04
CA ALA A 436 -11.41 4.82 22.23
C ALA A 436 -12.58 5.27 23.11
N GLU A 437 -12.48 5.12 24.43
CA GLU A 437 -13.49 5.62 25.37
C GLU A 437 -12.92 6.62 26.38
N THR A 438 -13.74 7.58 26.80
CA THR A 438 -13.46 8.43 27.97
C THR A 438 -13.69 7.67 29.26
N THR A 439 -13.19 8.21 30.37
CA THR A 439 -13.69 7.76 31.68
C THR A 439 -15.18 8.08 31.82
N ARG A 440 -15.86 7.32 32.69
CA ARG A 440 -17.32 7.33 32.89
C ARG A 440 -17.79 8.45 33.82
N ASP A 441 -16.98 9.49 33.97
CA ASP A 441 -17.13 10.54 34.97
C ASP A 441 -17.18 11.97 34.38
N LEU A 442 -17.36 12.09 33.06
CA LEU A 442 -17.56 13.40 32.42
C LEU A 442 -18.80 14.10 33.02
N PRO A 443 -18.72 15.40 33.37
CA PRO A 443 -19.92 16.18 33.68
C PRO A 443 -20.92 16.22 32.50
N LEU A 444 -22.18 16.54 32.81
CA LEU A 444 -23.15 16.90 31.77
C LEU A 444 -22.73 18.21 31.08
N GLY A 445 -22.89 18.29 29.77
CA GLY A 445 -22.48 19.45 28.98
C GLY A 445 -22.39 19.19 27.48
N THR A 446 -21.96 20.22 26.74
CA THR A 446 -21.57 20.09 25.32
C THR A 446 -20.06 19.94 25.23
N TYR A 447 -19.62 19.00 24.40
CA TYR A 447 -18.23 18.65 24.13
C TYR A 447 -17.96 18.67 22.63
N VAL A 448 -16.70 18.83 22.25
CA VAL A 448 -16.22 18.63 20.89
C VAL A 448 -15.06 17.65 20.91
N VAL A 449 -15.17 16.59 20.13
CA VAL A 449 -14.11 15.62 19.86
C VAL A 449 -13.25 16.18 18.74
N VAL A 450 -11.94 16.33 18.96
CA VAL A 450 -10.97 16.80 17.97
C VAL A 450 -9.84 15.78 17.81
N GLU A 451 -9.54 15.32 16.59
CA GLU A 451 -8.36 14.48 16.37
C GLU A 451 -7.10 15.34 16.35
N LYS A 452 -6.17 15.06 17.28
CA LYS A 452 -4.90 15.76 17.42
C LYS A 452 -3.80 15.12 16.56
N THR A 453 -3.81 13.80 16.50
CA THR A 453 -2.81 12.99 15.79
C THR A 453 -3.52 11.82 15.11
N ALA A 454 -3.37 11.70 13.79
CA ALA A 454 -3.75 10.51 13.05
C ALA A 454 -2.71 9.40 13.21
N SER A 455 -3.21 8.17 13.22
CA SER A 455 -2.43 6.93 13.19
C SER A 455 -1.61 6.74 11.90
N THR A 456 -0.60 5.86 11.95
CA THR A 456 0.25 5.53 10.80
C THR A 456 -0.57 5.05 9.61
N GLY A 457 -0.24 5.58 8.42
CA GLY A 457 -0.94 5.28 7.16
C GLY A 457 -2.11 6.20 6.85
N PHE A 458 -2.43 7.18 7.71
CA PHE A 458 -3.61 8.04 7.57
C PHE A 458 -3.28 9.54 7.61
N VAL A 459 -3.95 10.32 6.76
CA VAL A 459 -3.99 11.79 6.87
C VAL A 459 -5.02 12.17 7.93
N ASN A 460 -4.73 13.15 8.78
CA ASN A 460 -5.75 13.72 9.67
C ASN A 460 -6.77 14.52 8.82
N THR A 461 -7.89 13.88 8.49
CA THR A 461 -9.04 14.48 7.80
C THR A 461 -10.30 14.46 8.67
N PHE A 462 -10.14 14.14 9.96
CA PHE A 462 -11.25 14.02 10.91
C PHE A 462 -11.91 15.39 11.14
N LYS A 463 -13.21 15.47 10.87
CA LYS A 463 -14.01 16.67 11.14
C LYS A 463 -14.47 16.66 12.59
N PRO A 464 -14.19 17.68 13.41
CA PRO A 464 -14.54 17.67 14.83
C PRO A 464 -16.03 17.44 15.10
N VAL A 465 -16.33 16.48 15.99
CA VAL A 465 -17.69 16.01 16.27
C VAL A 465 -18.22 16.66 17.55
N VAL A 466 -19.37 17.33 17.47
CA VAL A 466 -20.04 17.93 18.64
C VAL A 466 -20.89 16.87 19.33
N VAL A 467 -20.61 16.60 20.61
CA VAL A 467 -21.32 15.62 21.43
C VAL A 467 -22.02 16.34 22.59
N LYS A 468 -23.31 16.06 22.78
CA LYS A 468 -24.09 16.57 23.91
C LYS A 468 -24.39 15.46 24.92
N ILE A 469 -23.93 15.65 26.15
CA ILE A 469 -24.22 14.81 27.30
C ILE A 469 -25.25 15.56 28.13
N GLU A 470 -26.53 15.22 27.94
CA GLU A 470 -27.67 15.85 28.59
C GLU A 470 -28.29 14.87 29.59
N TYR A 471 -28.88 15.41 30.68
CA TYR A 471 -29.51 14.59 31.71
C TYR A 471 -30.61 13.71 31.14
N ALA A 472 -30.52 12.39 31.30
CA ALA A 472 -31.49 11.43 30.81
C ALA A 472 -32.59 11.18 31.84
N ASN A 473 -32.24 10.71 33.04
CA ASN A 473 -33.19 10.40 34.12
C ASN A 473 -32.48 10.01 35.43
N GLN A 474 -33.21 10.06 36.55
CA GLN A 474 -32.69 9.72 37.88
C GLN A 474 -32.26 8.25 38.06
N THR A 475 -32.51 7.37 37.09
CA THR A 475 -32.14 5.95 37.11
C THR A 475 -30.96 5.60 36.19
N THR A 476 -30.38 6.58 35.49
CA THR A 476 -29.24 6.39 34.59
C THR A 476 -28.01 7.06 35.19
N ALA A 477 -27.03 6.31 35.67
CA ALA A 477 -25.83 6.90 36.28
C ALA A 477 -24.86 7.52 35.27
N VAL A 478 -24.77 6.93 34.06
CA VAL A 478 -23.81 7.33 33.01
C VAL A 478 -24.49 7.32 31.64
N VAL A 479 -24.59 8.48 31.00
CA VAL A 479 -25.05 8.62 29.62
C VAL A 479 -23.87 8.38 28.67
N VAL A 480 -23.91 7.27 27.93
CA VAL A 480 -22.93 6.98 26.88
C VAL A 480 -23.35 7.65 25.57
N LYS A 481 -22.41 8.29 24.86
CA LYS A 481 -22.59 8.87 23.52
C LYS A 481 -21.47 8.45 22.59
N GLY A 482 -21.81 8.06 21.36
CA GLY A 482 -20.84 7.80 20.30
C GLY A 482 -20.47 9.07 19.53
N ALA A 483 -19.23 9.11 19.05
CA ALA A 483 -18.76 9.97 17.97
C ALA A 483 -18.02 9.10 16.95
N GLU A 484 -18.40 9.18 15.68
CA GLU A 484 -17.79 8.40 14.61
C GLU A 484 -16.98 9.30 13.68
N GLY A 485 -15.89 8.78 13.13
CA GLY A 485 -15.14 9.51 12.12
C GLY A 485 -14.21 8.66 11.27
N LYS A 486 -13.68 9.29 10.22
CA LYS A 486 -12.84 8.64 9.22
C LYS A 486 -11.62 9.48 8.86
N ASN A 487 -10.51 8.82 8.61
CA ASN A 487 -9.35 9.44 7.95
C ASN A 487 -9.10 8.84 6.58
N GLN A 488 -8.70 9.71 5.66
CA GLN A 488 -8.24 9.29 4.34
C GLN A 488 -6.91 8.54 4.46
N GLU A 489 -6.86 7.35 3.86
CA GLU A 489 -5.66 6.56 3.66
C GLU A 489 -4.61 7.38 2.88
N VAL A 490 -3.36 7.38 3.37
CA VAL A 490 -2.21 7.81 2.57
C VAL A 490 -2.00 6.80 1.45
N THR A 491 -1.87 7.29 0.23
CA THR A 491 -1.59 6.48 -0.95
C THR A 491 -0.21 6.78 -1.52
N GLY A 492 0.28 5.93 -2.40
CA GLY A 492 1.46 6.17 -3.20
C GLY A 492 1.15 6.39 -4.68
N THR A 493 2.02 7.14 -5.34
CA THR A 493 2.08 7.27 -6.80
C THR A 493 3.50 7.00 -7.25
N THR A 494 3.65 6.26 -8.34
CA THR A 494 4.94 5.94 -8.95
C THR A 494 4.90 6.22 -10.45
N VAL A 495 5.96 6.85 -10.96
CA VAL A 495 6.16 7.11 -12.38
C VAL A 495 7.56 6.66 -12.78
N LEU A 496 7.66 5.69 -13.68
CA LEU A 496 8.91 5.34 -14.35
C LEU A 496 9.02 6.10 -15.66
N LYS A 497 10.16 6.75 -15.89
CA LYS A 497 10.51 7.38 -17.17
C LYS A 497 11.61 6.59 -17.86
N LYS A 498 11.44 6.37 -19.17
CA LYS A 498 12.40 5.66 -20.03
C LYS A 498 13.36 6.65 -20.70
N PHE A 499 14.63 6.25 -20.82
CA PHE A 499 15.70 7.04 -21.41
C PHE A 499 16.66 6.16 -22.22
N ASP A 500 17.32 6.74 -23.22
CA ASP A 500 18.52 6.18 -23.82
C ASP A 500 19.70 6.34 -22.86
N MET A 501 20.50 5.29 -22.69
CA MET A 501 21.67 5.28 -21.79
C MET A 501 22.75 6.29 -22.21
N GLU A 502 22.82 6.68 -23.48
CA GLU A 502 23.84 7.58 -24.03
C GLU A 502 23.26 8.95 -24.42
N THR A 503 22.04 8.99 -24.98
CA THR A 503 21.40 10.23 -25.47
C THR A 503 20.24 10.74 -24.61
N GLY A 504 19.96 10.11 -23.46
CA GLY A 504 18.96 10.56 -22.49
C GLY A 504 17.54 10.56 -23.08
N SER A 505 16.84 11.69 -23.00
CA SER A 505 15.44 11.83 -23.45
C SER A 505 15.25 11.84 -24.98
N GLN A 506 16.27 11.46 -25.75
CA GLN A 506 16.23 11.39 -27.21
C GLN A 506 16.66 9.99 -27.68
N THR A 507 15.91 9.40 -28.60
CA THR A 507 16.32 8.15 -29.27
C THR A 507 17.38 8.41 -30.35
N GLN A 508 18.29 7.45 -30.51
CA GLN A 508 19.30 7.42 -31.59
C GLN A 508 18.99 6.33 -32.63
N GLY A 509 19.50 6.50 -33.85
CA GLY A 509 19.18 5.61 -34.98
C GLY A 509 17.70 5.69 -35.37
N ARG A 510 17.08 4.54 -35.64
CA ARG A 510 15.64 4.35 -35.82
C ARG A 510 14.93 3.82 -34.56
N ALA A 511 15.64 3.68 -33.45
CA ALA A 511 15.05 3.17 -32.22
C ALA A 511 13.93 4.09 -31.69
N THR A 512 12.96 3.48 -31.03
CA THR A 512 11.79 4.15 -30.46
C THR A 512 11.62 3.75 -29.00
N PHE A 513 11.07 4.64 -28.18
CA PHE A 513 10.61 4.27 -26.83
C PHE A 513 9.20 3.67 -26.84
N LYS A 514 8.47 3.80 -27.96
CA LYS A 514 7.07 3.36 -28.08
C LYS A 514 6.95 1.85 -28.24
N GLY A 515 5.97 1.26 -27.55
CA GLY A 515 5.79 -0.20 -27.48
C GLY A 515 6.59 -0.88 -26.36
N ALA A 516 7.29 -0.12 -25.51
CA ALA A 516 7.92 -0.64 -24.29
C ALA A 516 6.84 -0.99 -23.26
N GLU A 517 6.88 -2.18 -22.67
CA GLU A 517 5.89 -2.63 -21.67
C GLU A 517 6.58 -2.90 -20.33
N TYR A 518 6.17 -2.14 -19.30
CA TYR A 518 6.63 -2.32 -17.92
C TYR A 518 5.52 -2.90 -17.06
N ALA A 519 5.85 -3.90 -16.25
CA ALA A 519 4.97 -4.46 -15.24
C ALA A 519 5.37 -3.97 -13.85
N LEU A 520 4.37 -3.75 -12.98
CA LEU A 520 4.56 -3.39 -11.58
C LEU A 520 4.37 -4.62 -10.69
N TYR A 521 5.32 -4.86 -9.79
CA TYR A 521 5.33 -5.99 -8.87
C TYR A 521 5.41 -5.53 -7.41
N HIS A 522 4.86 -6.34 -6.51
CA HIS A 522 5.11 -6.28 -5.07
C HIS A 522 6.55 -6.76 -4.77
N GLU A 523 7.08 -6.46 -3.58
CA GLU A 523 8.44 -6.84 -3.16
C GLU A 523 8.76 -8.34 -3.32
N ASP A 524 7.77 -9.20 -3.05
CA ASP A 524 7.89 -10.67 -3.16
C ASP A 524 7.94 -11.18 -4.62
N GLY A 525 7.75 -10.30 -5.61
CA GLY A 525 7.73 -10.63 -7.02
C GLY A 525 6.37 -11.07 -7.57
N THR A 526 5.29 -10.99 -6.78
CA THR A 526 3.92 -11.14 -7.29
C THR A 526 3.50 -9.86 -8.05
N PRO A 527 2.77 -9.98 -9.18
CA PRO A 527 2.36 -8.81 -9.95
C PRO A 527 1.25 -8.04 -9.22
N VAL A 528 1.40 -6.71 -9.13
CA VAL A 528 0.33 -5.84 -8.62
C VAL A 528 -0.87 -5.91 -9.56
N LYS A 529 -2.09 -5.79 -9.03
CA LYS A 529 -3.33 -5.94 -9.80
C LYS A 529 -4.16 -4.66 -9.87
N TRP A 530 -4.98 -4.55 -10.91
CA TRP A 530 -6.04 -3.55 -11.00
C TRP A 530 -7.20 -3.86 -10.04
N SER A 531 -7.42 -5.14 -9.70
CA SER A 531 -8.42 -5.55 -8.68
C SER A 531 -7.94 -5.44 -7.23
N GLU A 532 -6.80 -4.80 -6.94
CA GLU A 532 -6.33 -4.64 -5.55
C GLU A 532 -7.33 -3.84 -4.71
N ARG A 533 -7.39 -4.12 -3.40
CA ARG A 533 -8.38 -3.49 -2.49
C ARG A 533 -8.23 -1.97 -2.34
N TYR A 534 -7.08 -1.42 -2.73
CA TYR A 534 -6.81 0.01 -2.79
C TYR A 534 -7.15 0.65 -4.16
N GLY A 535 -7.59 -0.13 -5.16
CA GLY A 535 -8.09 0.40 -6.44
C GLY A 535 -7.10 1.29 -7.21
N PRO A 536 -5.90 0.78 -7.56
CA PRO A 536 -4.84 1.56 -8.22
C PRO A 536 -5.23 1.99 -9.63
N ARG A 537 -4.71 3.15 -10.08
CA ARG A 537 -5.20 3.84 -11.28
C ARG A 537 -4.06 4.28 -12.18
N LEU A 538 -4.32 4.34 -13.49
CA LEU A 538 -3.34 4.72 -14.51
C LEU A 538 -3.15 6.25 -14.52
N VAL A 539 -1.90 6.70 -14.48
CA VAL A 539 -1.51 8.12 -14.56
C VAL A 539 -1.03 8.50 -15.96
N THR A 540 -0.18 7.65 -16.56
CA THR A 540 0.47 7.89 -17.86
C THR A 540 0.95 6.56 -18.47
N GLY A 541 1.14 6.53 -19.80
CA GLY A 541 1.18 5.30 -20.58
C GLY A 541 -0.22 4.72 -20.86
N THR A 542 -0.24 3.51 -21.41
CA THR A 542 -1.45 2.79 -21.83
C THR A 542 -1.61 1.52 -20.99
N LYS A 543 -2.75 1.36 -20.30
CA LYS A 543 -3.11 0.10 -19.63
C LYS A 543 -3.34 -0.99 -20.68
N LEU A 544 -2.76 -2.18 -20.46
CA LEU A 544 -3.03 -3.37 -21.26
C LEU A 544 -4.15 -4.24 -20.68
N ASP A 545 -4.64 -5.19 -21.48
CA ASP A 545 -5.64 -6.17 -21.08
C ASP A 545 -5.11 -7.13 -20.01
N GLY A 546 -5.99 -7.45 -19.05
CA GLY A 546 -5.68 -8.32 -17.92
C GLY A 546 -5.84 -7.62 -16.57
N ASP A 547 -5.66 -8.39 -15.50
CA ASP A 547 -5.77 -7.93 -14.12
C ASP A 547 -4.42 -7.43 -13.56
N SER A 548 -3.28 -7.99 -14.02
CA SER A 548 -1.97 -7.46 -13.64
C SER A 548 -1.71 -6.07 -14.21
N ILE A 549 -1.02 -5.23 -13.44
CA ILE A 549 -0.57 -3.90 -13.87
C ILE A 549 0.60 -4.07 -14.84
N VAL A 550 0.30 -4.03 -16.12
CA VAL A 550 1.25 -3.83 -17.22
C VAL A 550 0.85 -2.56 -17.97
N VAL A 551 1.82 -1.65 -18.13
CA VAL A 551 1.65 -0.35 -18.77
C VAL A 551 2.58 -0.27 -19.97
N ARG A 552 2.03 0.04 -21.14
CA ARG A 552 2.79 0.27 -22.37
C ARG A 552 3.03 1.76 -22.59
N ILE A 553 4.26 2.13 -22.92
CA ILE A 553 4.61 3.48 -23.34
C ILE A 553 4.23 3.63 -24.82
N ASP A 554 3.20 4.42 -25.11
CA ASP A 554 2.76 4.75 -26.48
C ASP A 554 2.82 6.26 -26.77
N ASP A 555 2.94 7.08 -25.73
CA ASP A 555 3.00 8.54 -25.81
C ASP A 555 4.42 9.08 -26.09
N ASP A 556 4.55 10.40 -26.21
CA ASP A 556 5.84 11.09 -26.34
C ASP A 556 6.44 11.52 -24.99
N ASN A 557 5.70 11.33 -23.88
CA ASN A 557 6.18 11.61 -22.53
C ASN A 557 7.21 10.58 -22.08
N GLN A 558 7.14 9.34 -22.61
CA GLN A 558 8.06 8.24 -22.29
C GLN A 558 7.93 7.77 -20.83
N GLU A 559 6.70 7.85 -20.28
CA GLU A 559 6.41 7.57 -18.88
C GLU A 559 5.34 6.49 -18.72
N ALA A 560 5.56 5.59 -17.76
CA ALA A 560 4.57 4.64 -17.27
C ALA A 560 4.28 4.97 -15.80
N GLY A 561 3.01 5.19 -15.43
CA GLY A 561 2.69 5.70 -14.10
C GLY A 561 1.40 5.16 -13.51
N ILE A 562 1.42 4.91 -12.20
CA ILE A 562 0.33 4.36 -11.40
C ILE A 562 0.17 5.19 -10.12
N GLU A 563 -1.05 5.61 -9.82
CA GLU A 563 -1.44 6.25 -8.58
C GLU A 563 -2.31 5.33 -7.71
N HIS A 564 -2.63 5.81 -6.51
CA HIS A 564 -3.58 5.17 -5.62
C HIS A 564 -3.13 3.77 -5.14
N LEU A 565 -1.81 3.55 -5.09
CA LEU A 565 -1.19 2.38 -4.47
C LEU A 565 -1.30 2.47 -2.94
N ALA A 566 -1.38 1.33 -2.26
CA ALA A 566 -1.11 1.28 -0.83
C ALA A 566 0.37 1.58 -0.53
N LEU A 567 0.67 2.01 0.70
CA LEU A 567 2.04 2.05 1.23
C LEU A 567 2.67 0.64 1.17
N GLY A 568 3.96 0.56 0.88
CA GLY A 568 4.68 -0.69 0.67
C GLY A 568 5.91 -0.54 -0.24
N THR A 569 6.63 -1.65 -0.44
CA THR A 569 7.72 -1.75 -1.41
C THR A 569 7.23 -2.46 -2.67
N TYR A 570 7.53 -1.86 -3.82
CA TYR A 570 7.19 -2.35 -5.14
C TYR A 570 8.43 -2.29 -6.05
N TYR A 571 8.35 -2.82 -7.25
CA TYR A 571 9.30 -2.48 -8.31
C TYR A 571 8.66 -2.49 -9.69
N TRP A 572 9.14 -1.61 -10.56
CA TRP A 572 8.91 -1.71 -12.00
C TRP A 572 9.96 -2.63 -12.63
N GLN A 573 9.56 -3.43 -13.61
CA GLN A 573 10.45 -4.23 -14.45
C GLN A 573 9.96 -4.22 -15.90
N GLU A 574 10.86 -4.07 -16.87
CA GLU A 574 10.47 -4.20 -18.27
C GLU A 574 10.18 -5.67 -18.61
N VAL A 575 9.02 -5.92 -19.23
CA VAL A 575 8.62 -7.26 -19.70
C VAL A 575 8.75 -7.41 -21.21
N LYS A 576 8.89 -6.29 -21.95
CA LYS A 576 9.07 -6.27 -23.40
C LYS A 576 9.70 -4.96 -23.88
N ALA A 577 10.85 -5.05 -24.53
CA ALA A 577 11.54 -3.91 -25.14
C ALA A 577 10.78 -3.35 -26.37
N PRO A 578 10.88 -2.05 -26.65
CA PRO A 578 10.43 -1.46 -27.91
C PRO A 578 11.42 -1.75 -29.06
N GLU A 579 11.07 -1.36 -30.29
CA GLU A 579 11.97 -1.54 -31.44
C GLU A 579 13.27 -0.72 -31.26
N GLY A 580 14.40 -1.43 -31.34
CA GLY A 580 15.74 -0.85 -31.34
C GLY A 580 16.40 -0.70 -29.97
N TYR A 581 15.83 -1.23 -28.89
CA TYR A 581 16.45 -1.26 -27.55
C TYR A 581 16.66 -2.68 -27.03
N GLN A 582 17.73 -2.90 -26.25
CA GLN A 582 17.95 -4.13 -25.47
C GLN A 582 17.16 -4.02 -24.15
N ILE A 583 16.44 -5.09 -23.78
CA ILE A 583 15.50 -5.07 -22.64
C ILE A 583 16.16 -4.68 -21.31
N ASP A 584 15.50 -3.85 -20.50
CA ASP A 584 15.98 -3.57 -19.14
C ASP A 584 15.59 -4.66 -18.15
N SER A 585 16.55 -5.56 -17.89
CA SER A 585 16.43 -6.60 -16.86
C SER A 585 16.51 -6.08 -15.41
N LYS A 586 16.77 -4.78 -15.18
CA LYS A 586 16.83 -4.18 -13.84
C LYS A 586 15.43 -4.05 -13.22
N LYS A 587 15.32 -4.47 -11.96
CA LYS A 587 14.20 -4.06 -11.09
C LYS A 587 14.42 -2.61 -10.62
N HIS A 588 13.45 -1.74 -10.84
CA HIS A 588 13.45 -0.36 -10.39
C HIS A 588 12.56 -0.24 -9.16
N GLU A 589 13.18 -0.35 -7.98
CA GLU A 589 12.54 -0.35 -6.67
C GLU A 589 11.78 0.95 -6.38
N VAL A 590 10.62 0.82 -5.75
CA VAL A 590 9.66 1.88 -5.43
C VAL A 590 9.24 1.71 -3.99
N VAL A 591 9.74 2.58 -3.09
CA VAL A 591 9.39 2.56 -1.66
C VAL A 591 8.36 3.64 -1.37
N LEU A 592 7.15 3.22 -0.97
CA LEU A 592 6.04 4.08 -0.59
C LEU A 592 5.84 4.01 0.93
N SER A 593 6.54 4.88 1.66
CA SER A 593 6.54 4.91 3.13
C SER A 593 5.70 6.06 3.71
N TYR A 594 5.09 5.84 4.87
CA TYR A 594 4.36 6.88 5.60
C TYR A 594 5.32 7.99 6.05
N LYS A 595 4.96 9.25 5.81
CA LYS A 595 5.79 10.43 6.06
C LYS A 595 5.28 11.27 7.23
N ASP A 596 4.02 11.72 7.15
CA ASP A 596 3.33 12.50 8.18
C ASP A 596 1.82 12.49 7.96
N GLN A 597 1.07 12.94 8.96
CA GLN A 597 -0.40 13.01 8.94
C GLN A 597 -0.99 14.09 8.01
N TYR A 598 -0.19 14.72 7.15
CA TYR A 598 -0.60 15.80 6.24
C TYR A 598 -0.38 15.43 4.76
N THR A 599 0.49 14.46 4.48
CA THR A 599 0.89 14.07 3.12
C THR A 599 -0.02 12.96 2.59
N GLN A 600 -1.07 13.31 1.84
CA GLN A 600 -2.05 12.35 1.31
C GLN A 600 -1.50 11.41 0.23
N ASN A 601 -0.50 11.84 -0.53
CA ASN A 601 0.11 11.04 -1.60
C ASN A 601 1.64 11.09 -1.57
N ILE A 602 2.25 9.91 -1.63
CA ILE A 602 3.71 9.71 -1.68
C ILE A 602 4.13 9.52 -3.14
N LEU A 603 4.63 10.57 -3.78
CA LEU A 603 5.11 10.50 -5.17
C LEU A 603 6.56 10.00 -5.22
N THR A 604 6.78 8.94 -5.98
CA THR A 604 8.10 8.41 -6.35
C THR A 604 8.32 8.50 -7.86
N LYS A 605 9.58 8.66 -8.28
CA LYS A 605 9.97 8.68 -9.70
C LYS A 605 11.16 7.76 -9.94
N GLN A 606 11.13 7.00 -11.02
CA GLN A 606 12.16 6.04 -11.41
C GLN A 606 12.67 6.31 -12.83
N GLU A 607 13.91 5.89 -13.11
CA GLU A 607 14.55 6.07 -14.42
C GLU A 607 15.05 4.72 -14.97
N SER A 608 14.48 4.27 -16.09
CA SER A 608 15.03 3.17 -16.90
C SER A 608 15.98 3.76 -17.94
N LYS A 609 17.22 3.25 -18.02
CA LYS A 609 18.29 3.80 -18.88
C LYS A 609 18.88 2.70 -19.74
N GLU A 610 18.54 2.73 -21.02
CA GLU A 610 18.64 1.55 -21.87
C GLU A 610 19.57 1.67 -23.05
N LYS A 611 20.13 0.52 -23.41
CA LYS A 611 21.09 0.39 -24.49
C LYS A 611 20.34 0.27 -25.81
N VAL A 612 20.51 1.26 -26.68
CA VAL A 612 20.11 1.10 -28.08
C VAL A 612 20.82 -0.13 -28.66
N ILE A 613 20.12 -0.88 -29.49
CA ILE A 613 20.72 -1.91 -30.33
C ILE A 613 21.60 -1.20 -31.35
N LYS A 614 22.80 -1.72 -31.53
CA LYS A 614 23.81 -1.23 -32.45
C LYS A 614 24.23 -2.33 -33.40
N PHE A 615 24.79 -1.97 -34.53
CA PHE A 615 25.55 -2.89 -35.36
C PHE A 615 26.99 -2.40 -35.53
N SER A 616 27.87 -3.35 -35.80
CA SER A 616 29.24 -3.08 -36.24
C SER A 616 29.47 -3.82 -37.54
N ILE A 617 30.04 -3.11 -38.51
CA ILE A 617 30.35 -3.63 -39.84
C ILE A 617 31.79 -3.28 -40.20
N ASP A 618 32.54 -4.30 -40.58
CA ASP A 618 33.94 -4.22 -40.93
C ASP A 618 34.19 -4.85 -42.30
N GLY A 619 35.40 -4.71 -42.81
CA GLY A 619 35.75 -5.29 -44.09
C GLY A 619 37.16 -5.00 -44.54
N PHE A 620 37.50 -5.55 -45.69
CA PHE A 620 38.74 -5.29 -46.40
C PHE A 620 38.45 -4.70 -47.77
N LYS A 621 39.32 -3.78 -48.19
CA LYS A 621 39.23 -3.05 -49.44
C LYS A 621 40.42 -3.37 -50.32
N TYR A 622 40.13 -3.82 -51.54
CA TYR A 622 41.09 -4.26 -52.53
C TYR A 622 41.08 -3.37 -53.78
N LEU A 623 42.16 -3.47 -54.55
CA LEU A 623 42.25 -3.09 -55.95
C LEU A 623 42.51 -4.33 -56.80
N GLU A 624 41.89 -4.42 -57.97
CA GLU A 624 42.24 -5.41 -58.99
C GLU A 624 43.55 -5.03 -59.71
N SER A 625 44.41 -6.02 -59.97
CA SER A 625 45.58 -5.80 -60.81
C SER A 625 45.17 -5.34 -62.21
N LYS A 626 45.98 -4.47 -62.82
CA LYS A 626 45.85 -4.10 -64.25
C LYS A 626 45.98 -5.30 -65.21
N SER A 627 46.43 -6.45 -64.73
CA SER A 627 46.45 -7.72 -65.46
C SER A 627 45.26 -8.65 -65.17
N GLY A 628 44.27 -8.22 -64.37
CA GLY A 628 43.08 -8.98 -63.96
C GLY A 628 43.33 -10.15 -62.99
N ASN A 629 44.54 -10.70 -62.96
CA ASN A 629 44.85 -11.99 -62.35
C ASN A 629 45.08 -11.99 -60.82
N SER A 630 44.99 -10.84 -60.14
CA SER A 630 45.20 -10.76 -58.70
C SER A 630 44.51 -9.53 -58.08
N LYS A 631 44.37 -9.57 -56.74
CA LYS A 631 43.84 -8.46 -55.93
C LYS A 631 44.77 -8.20 -54.75
N SER A 632 45.03 -6.93 -54.43
CA SER A 632 45.82 -6.52 -53.26
C SER A 632 45.00 -5.63 -52.34
N GLY A 633 45.20 -5.76 -51.02
CA GLY A 633 44.67 -4.81 -50.04
C GLY A 633 45.20 -3.40 -50.32
N TYR A 634 44.43 -2.37 -49.97
CA TYR A 634 44.81 -0.99 -50.29
C TYR A 634 44.31 -0.01 -49.23
N ASN A 635 45.25 0.74 -48.65
CA ASN A 635 45.01 1.73 -47.60
C ASN A 635 44.58 3.11 -48.19
N ASP A 636 44.37 4.11 -47.33
CA ASP A 636 44.08 5.51 -47.71
C ASP A 636 42.75 5.78 -48.48
N ILE A 637 41.93 4.75 -48.72
CA ILE A 637 40.54 4.89 -49.16
C ILE A 637 39.66 5.21 -47.95
N THR A 638 38.89 6.29 -48.05
CA THR A 638 37.94 6.71 -47.02
C THR A 638 36.53 6.28 -47.39
N PHE A 639 35.88 5.58 -46.47
CA PHE A 639 34.46 5.30 -46.52
C PHE A 639 33.68 6.29 -45.66
N SER A 640 32.49 6.67 -46.12
CA SER A 640 31.50 7.41 -45.37
C SER A 640 30.26 6.55 -45.15
N LEU A 641 29.73 6.56 -43.92
CA LEU A 641 28.47 5.94 -43.55
C LEU A 641 27.47 7.03 -43.15
N THR A 642 26.48 7.25 -44.00
CA THR A 642 25.49 8.33 -43.90
C THR A 642 24.11 7.76 -43.50
N PRO A 643 23.46 8.26 -42.43
CA PRO A 643 22.10 7.85 -42.06
C PRO A 643 21.06 8.16 -43.14
N ILE A 644 20.11 7.25 -43.36
CA ILE A 644 18.94 7.44 -44.24
C ILE A 644 17.73 7.77 -43.36
N GLN A 645 17.01 8.86 -43.64
CA GLN A 645 15.79 9.23 -42.92
C GLN A 645 14.78 8.06 -42.86
N PRO A 646 14.18 7.74 -41.69
CA PRO A 646 14.13 8.53 -40.45
C PRO A 646 15.28 8.28 -39.45
N THR A 647 16.37 7.63 -39.87
CA THR A 647 17.51 7.28 -39.00
C THR A 647 18.24 8.52 -38.47
N LYS A 648 18.24 8.71 -37.16
CA LYS A 648 18.92 9.81 -36.46
C LYS A 648 20.39 9.48 -36.23
N GLY A 649 21.29 10.38 -36.61
CA GLY A 649 22.71 10.27 -36.29
C GLY A 649 23.57 11.27 -37.08
N ALA A 650 24.84 11.35 -36.72
CA ALA A 650 25.85 12.02 -37.54
C ALA A 650 26.38 11.07 -38.63
N VAL A 651 26.81 11.64 -39.76
CA VAL A 651 27.65 10.94 -40.74
C VAL A 651 28.96 10.54 -40.05
N ARG A 652 29.40 9.30 -40.23
CA ARG A 652 30.72 8.83 -39.79
C ARG A 652 31.60 8.54 -41.01
N SER A 653 32.91 8.70 -40.87
CA SER A 653 33.87 8.31 -41.91
C SER A 653 35.04 7.55 -41.30
N VAL A 654 35.59 6.58 -42.03
CA VAL A 654 36.78 5.80 -41.64
C VAL A 654 37.68 5.59 -42.85
N THR A 655 38.99 5.57 -42.63
CA THR A 655 39.99 5.36 -43.69
C THR A 655 40.62 3.97 -43.55
N THR A 656 40.83 3.31 -44.68
CA THR A 656 41.41 1.96 -44.75
C THR A 656 42.88 1.95 -44.30
N HIS A 657 43.24 0.99 -43.47
CA HIS A 657 44.57 0.84 -42.87
C HIS A 657 44.96 -0.65 -42.78
N THR A 658 46.21 -0.94 -42.40
CA THR A 658 46.65 -2.30 -42.06
C THR A 658 46.02 -2.75 -40.73
N ASP A 659 45.43 -3.94 -40.67
CA ASP A 659 44.82 -4.47 -39.44
C ASP A 659 45.87 -5.01 -38.43
N GLU A 660 45.39 -5.38 -37.24
CA GLU A 660 46.19 -5.96 -36.14
C GLU A 660 46.92 -7.27 -36.53
N ASN A 661 46.54 -7.91 -37.63
CA ASN A 661 47.14 -9.15 -38.15
C ASN A 661 48.10 -8.89 -39.34
N GLY A 662 48.25 -7.64 -39.77
CA GLY A 662 49.11 -7.25 -40.90
C GLY A 662 48.44 -7.23 -42.27
N TYR A 663 47.10 -7.27 -42.36
CA TYR A 663 46.38 -7.23 -43.64
C TYR A 663 45.96 -5.80 -44.03
N ASP A 664 46.41 -5.34 -45.20
CA ASP A 664 46.06 -4.02 -45.74
C ASP A 664 44.60 -3.90 -46.23
N GLY A 665 44.10 -2.66 -46.22
CA GLY A 665 42.78 -2.30 -46.70
C GLY A 665 41.66 -2.45 -45.68
N TYR A 666 41.97 -2.68 -44.40
CA TYR A 666 40.97 -2.89 -43.35
C TYR A 666 40.22 -1.61 -42.99
N TRP A 667 38.91 -1.73 -42.81
CA TRP A 667 38.04 -0.66 -42.33
C TRP A 667 36.98 -1.21 -41.38
N LYS A 668 36.53 -0.39 -40.42
CA LYS A 668 35.56 -0.78 -39.39
C LYS A 668 34.68 0.39 -38.97
N PHE A 669 33.37 0.28 -39.22
CA PHE A 669 32.35 1.10 -38.57
C PHE A 669 31.85 0.38 -37.33
N ASP A 670 32.27 0.84 -36.15
CA ASP A 670 31.89 0.26 -34.86
C ASP A 670 30.73 1.02 -34.21
N SER A 671 29.86 0.30 -33.49
CA SER A 671 28.83 0.85 -32.62
C SER A 671 27.95 1.89 -33.32
N ILE A 672 27.41 1.51 -34.47
CA ILE A 672 26.43 2.27 -35.26
C ILE A 672 25.03 1.97 -34.72
N PRO A 673 24.19 2.96 -34.37
CA PRO A 673 22.81 2.72 -33.95
C PRO A 673 22.00 1.91 -34.96
N TYR A 674 21.06 1.09 -34.47
CA TYR A 674 20.08 0.39 -35.31
C TYR A 674 19.36 1.37 -36.25
N GLY A 675 19.35 1.09 -37.56
CA GLY A 675 18.72 1.97 -38.55
C GLY A 675 19.22 1.75 -39.98
N ASP A 676 18.82 2.63 -40.89
CA ASP A 676 19.13 2.56 -42.32
C ASP A 676 20.28 3.50 -42.68
N TYR A 677 21.26 3.04 -43.45
CA TYR A 677 22.49 3.78 -43.78
C TYR A 677 22.96 3.55 -45.23
N VAL A 678 23.56 4.57 -45.85
CA VAL A 678 24.35 4.43 -47.08
C VAL A 678 25.83 4.39 -46.73
N LEU A 679 26.53 3.33 -47.15
CA LEU A 679 27.98 3.22 -47.16
C LEU A 679 28.51 3.63 -48.54
N LYS A 680 29.43 4.60 -48.58
CA LYS A 680 29.96 5.20 -49.81
C LYS A 680 31.48 5.32 -49.76
N GLU A 681 32.15 4.99 -50.86
CA GLU A 681 33.56 5.33 -51.09
C GLU A 681 33.69 6.82 -51.42
N VAL A 682 34.56 7.54 -50.70
CA VAL A 682 34.69 9.02 -50.79
C VAL A 682 35.79 9.42 -51.77
N ASN A 683 36.89 8.67 -51.79
CA ASN A 683 38.02 8.87 -52.71
C ASN A 683 38.40 7.53 -53.38
N THR A 684 38.41 7.52 -54.71
CA THR A 684 38.80 6.36 -55.52
C THR A 684 40.22 6.55 -56.05
N PRO A 685 41.11 5.53 -56.00
CA PRO A 685 42.46 5.64 -56.54
C PRO A 685 42.50 5.89 -58.05
N LYS A 686 43.51 6.63 -58.52
CA LYS A 686 43.62 7.01 -59.94
C LYS A 686 43.74 5.78 -60.85
N GLY A 687 42.86 5.69 -61.84
CA GLY A 687 42.81 4.58 -62.80
C GLY A 687 41.89 3.42 -62.38
N TYR A 688 41.01 3.64 -61.41
CA TYR A 688 40.02 2.66 -60.93
C TYR A 688 38.61 3.24 -60.96
N GLN A 689 37.60 2.37 -61.05
CA GLN A 689 36.19 2.74 -60.93
C GLN A 689 35.74 2.66 -59.47
N SER A 690 34.97 3.65 -59.01
CA SER A 690 34.45 3.63 -57.64
C SER A 690 33.46 2.49 -57.44
N ILE A 691 33.43 1.90 -56.24
CA ILE A 691 32.35 0.94 -55.92
C ILE A 691 31.00 1.67 -55.90
N LYS A 692 29.93 0.98 -56.30
CA LYS A 692 28.58 1.50 -56.08
C LYS A 692 28.29 1.60 -54.58
N GLU A 693 27.49 2.59 -54.21
CA GLU A 693 27.02 2.80 -52.85
C GLU A 693 26.29 1.54 -52.32
N LEU A 694 26.58 1.12 -51.09
CA LEU A 694 25.90 0.01 -50.44
C LEU A 694 24.85 0.53 -49.46
N ILE A 695 23.64 0.00 -49.55
CA ILE A 695 22.53 0.32 -48.65
C ILE A 695 22.48 -0.75 -47.57
N ILE A 696 22.67 -0.33 -46.32
CA ILE A 696 22.43 -1.14 -45.13
C ILE A 696 21.02 -0.80 -44.64
N ASN A 697 20.10 -1.76 -44.72
CA ASN A 697 18.76 -1.63 -44.15
C ASN A 697 18.64 -2.42 -42.86
N SER A 698 17.95 -1.84 -41.87
CA SER A 698 17.62 -2.51 -40.61
C SER A 698 16.11 -2.54 -40.40
N SER A 699 15.59 -3.67 -39.93
CA SER A 699 14.15 -3.89 -39.74
C SER A 699 13.88 -4.86 -38.58
N PHE A 700 12.69 -4.79 -38.01
CA PHE A 700 12.28 -5.62 -36.88
C PHE A 700 10.94 -6.31 -37.14
N ASP A 701 10.93 -7.64 -37.03
CA ASP A 701 9.72 -8.45 -37.06
C ASP A 701 9.17 -8.53 -35.62
N SER A 702 8.14 -7.73 -35.33
CA SER A 702 7.61 -7.56 -33.98
C SER A 702 6.86 -8.79 -33.44
N GLU A 703 6.30 -9.62 -34.32
CA GLU A 703 5.66 -10.89 -33.97
C GLU A 703 6.68 -11.97 -33.60
N LYS A 704 7.75 -12.10 -34.40
CA LYS A 704 8.79 -13.12 -34.20
C LYS A 704 9.90 -12.66 -33.26
N ARG A 705 9.94 -11.35 -32.93
CA ARG A 705 11.01 -10.65 -32.21
C ARG A 705 12.38 -10.90 -32.85
N ILE A 706 12.50 -10.66 -34.16
CA ILE A 706 13.73 -10.85 -34.94
C ILE A 706 14.15 -9.53 -35.59
N TYR A 707 15.39 -9.10 -35.32
CA TYR A 707 16.05 -8.01 -36.03
C TYR A 707 16.70 -8.54 -37.32
N THR A 708 16.45 -7.89 -38.44
CA THR A 708 16.96 -8.25 -39.76
C THR A 708 17.79 -7.10 -40.33
N PHE A 709 19.07 -7.38 -40.60
CA PHE A 709 20.03 -6.45 -41.20
C PHE A 709 20.36 -6.92 -42.63
N LYS A 710 20.09 -6.08 -43.63
CA LYS A 710 20.26 -6.39 -45.07
C LYS A 710 21.27 -5.43 -45.70
N VAL A 711 22.31 -5.94 -46.36
CA VAL A 711 23.26 -5.14 -47.16
C VAL A 711 23.00 -5.39 -48.64
N THR A 712 22.74 -4.34 -49.42
CA THR A 712 22.34 -4.40 -50.84
C THR A 712 23.16 -3.39 -51.65
N GLU A 713 23.65 -3.73 -52.84
CA GLU A 713 24.24 -2.74 -53.75
C GLU A 713 23.15 -1.81 -54.32
N LYS A 714 23.42 -0.51 -54.45
CA LYS A 714 22.48 0.45 -55.04
C LYS A 714 22.15 0.09 -56.49
N GLY A 715 20.91 -0.37 -56.71
CA GLY A 715 20.40 -0.86 -58.00
C GLY A 715 20.30 -2.39 -58.12
N GLN A 716 20.90 -3.14 -57.20
CA GLN A 716 20.75 -4.59 -57.10
C GLN A 716 19.45 -4.94 -56.37
N LYS A 717 18.77 -6.03 -56.79
CA LYS A 717 17.56 -6.54 -56.11
C LYS A 717 17.89 -7.46 -54.93
N GLU A 718 18.84 -8.36 -55.17
CA GLU A 718 19.33 -9.34 -54.20
C GLU A 718 20.28 -8.69 -53.20
N ALA A 719 20.30 -9.19 -51.97
CA ALA A 719 21.22 -8.72 -50.94
C ALA A 719 22.60 -9.34 -51.16
N ILE A 720 23.65 -8.54 -50.95
CA ILE A 720 25.02 -9.05 -50.72
C ILE A 720 25.04 -9.83 -49.40
N LYS A 721 24.25 -9.40 -48.41
CA LYS A 721 24.23 -10.01 -47.07
C LYS A 721 22.88 -9.84 -46.38
N ILE A 722 22.46 -10.85 -45.64
CA ILE A 722 21.32 -10.80 -44.72
C ILE A 722 21.75 -11.45 -43.40
N LEU A 723 21.47 -10.79 -42.27
CA LEU A 723 21.66 -11.34 -40.94
C LEU A 723 20.38 -11.18 -40.12
N ASN A 724 19.83 -12.30 -39.66
CA ASN A 724 18.65 -12.35 -38.81
C ASN A 724 19.09 -12.69 -37.38
N VAL A 725 18.76 -11.83 -36.41
CA VAL A 725 19.12 -12.00 -35.00
C VAL A 725 17.86 -12.00 -34.16
N PRO A 726 17.50 -13.13 -33.51
CA PRO A 726 16.45 -13.16 -32.50
C PRO A 726 16.80 -12.24 -31.34
N GLU A 727 15.87 -11.40 -30.90
CA GLU A 727 16.05 -10.45 -29.81
C GLU A 727 16.50 -11.15 -28.51
N SER A 728 16.05 -12.37 -28.26
CA SER A 728 16.50 -13.18 -27.12
C SER A 728 18.01 -13.42 -27.09
N LYS A 729 18.71 -13.37 -28.24
CA LYS A 729 20.18 -13.43 -28.31
C LYS A 729 20.85 -12.09 -28.05
N ILE A 730 20.19 -10.98 -28.36
CA ILE A 730 20.64 -9.63 -27.99
C ILE A 730 20.49 -9.45 -26.47
N ASN A 731 19.32 -9.79 -25.91
CA ASN A 731 19.04 -9.70 -24.47
C ASN A 731 19.90 -10.64 -23.61
N GLN A 732 20.43 -11.74 -24.18
CA GLN A 732 21.39 -12.65 -23.51
C GLN A 732 22.86 -12.22 -23.66
N GLY A 733 23.16 -11.18 -24.43
CA GLY A 733 24.53 -10.86 -24.84
C GLY A 733 24.80 -9.37 -25.02
N SER A 734 25.53 -9.03 -26.08
CA SER A 734 25.83 -7.64 -26.42
C SER A 734 24.65 -6.99 -27.14
N ASN A 735 24.43 -5.70 -26.88
CA ASN A 735 23.56 -4.86 -27.71
C ASN A 735 24.18 -4.55 -29.09
N ILE A 736 25.42 -4.97 -29.36
CA ILE A 736 26.11 -4.82 -30.64
C ILE A 736 25.99 -6.09 -31.49
N VAL A 737 25.39 -5.96 -32.67
CA VAL A 737 25.27 -7.01 -33.69
C VAL A 737 26.39 -6.88 -34.72
N TYR A 738 27.19 -7.93 -34.89
CA TYR A 738 28.28 -7.94 -35.88
C TYR A 738 27.76 -8.42 -37.24
N LEU A 739 27.70 -7.53 -38.24
CA LEU A 739 27.27 -7.88 -39.60
C LEU A 739 28.31 -8.75 -40.34
N SER A 740 29.52 -8.87 -39.76
CA SER A 740 30.73 -9.56 -40.24
C SER A 740 31.28 -9.04 -41.56
N LYS A 741 32.56 -9.33 -41.82
CA LYS A 741 33.38 -8.71 -42.88
C LYS A 741 32.71 -8.65 -44.26
N LEU A 742 32.88 -7.50 -44.92
CA LEU A 742 32.70 -7.33 -46.38
C LEU A 742 34.05 -7.29 -47.09
N PHE A 743 34.08 -7.75 -48.35
CA PHE A 743 35.28 -7.74 -49.19
C PHE A 743 34.97 -6.91 -50.44
N LEU A 744 35.44 -5.67 -50.45
CA LEU A 744 35.11 -4.67 -51.47
C LEU A 744 36.30 -4.51 -52.44
N THR A 745 36.05 -4.35 -53.74
CA THR A 745 37.12 -4.19 -54.74
C THR A 745 36.80 -3.02 -55.67
N ASN A 746 37.76 -2.15 -56.00
CA ASN A 746 37.63 -1.35 -57.23
C ASN A 746 38.16 -2.17 -58.41
N SER A 747 37.37 -2.27 -59.47
CA SER A 747 37.87 -2.71 -60.77
C SER A 747 38.64 -1.59 -61.47
N VAL A 748 39.57 -1.98 -62.34
CA VAL A 748 40.40 -1.07 -63.14
C VAL A 748 39.49 -0.25 -64.07
N LYS A 749 39.75 1.06 -64.22
CA LYS A 749 39.05 1.88 -65.21
C LYS A 749 39.51 1.44 -66.61
N GLU A 750 38.59 0.86 -67.38
CA GLU A 750 38.84 0.55 -68.79
C GLU A 750 39.21 1.83 -69.55
N LEU A 751 40.19 1.73 -70.46
CA LEU A 751 40.56 2.83 -71.33
C LEU A 751 39.75 2.74 -72.64
N PRO A 752 39.36 3.88 -73.25
CA PRO A 752 38.76 3.89 -74.56
C PRO A 752 39.53 3.07 -75.60
N ILE A 753 38.82 2.48 -76.55
CA ILE A 753 39.36 1.81 -77.73
C ILE A 753 38.85 2.54 -78.97
N ILE A 754 39.74 2.81 -79.92
CA ILE A 754 39.44 3.39 -81.23
C ILE A 754 39.74 2.38 -82.35
N ARG A 755 38.87 2.33 -83.36
CA ARG A 755 38.99 1.48 -84.55
C ARG A 755 38.38 2.20 -85.75
N THR A 756 39.08 2.20 -86.87
CA THR A 756 38.74 3.04 -88.03
C THR A 756 38.55 2.23 -89.30
N LYS A 757 37.80 2.76 -90.27
CA LYS A 757 37.53 2.11 -91.55
C LYS A 757 37.40 3.10 -92.71
N ALA A 758 38.43 3.14 -93.55
CA ALA A 758 38.51 4.04 -94.69
C ALA A 758 37.86 3.44 -95.95
N THR A 759 37.21 4.28 -96.76
CA THR A 759 36.65 3.93 -98.09
C THR A 759 36.58 5.16 -99.01
N VAL A 760 36.44 4.95 -100.31
CA VAL A 760 35.89 5.93 -101.27
C VAL A 760 34.60 5.31 -101.82
N ASP A 761 33.48 6.03 -101.73
CA ASP A 761 32.14 5.56 -102.14
C ASP A 761 31.81 4.12 -101.66
N GLY A 762 32.19 3.80 -100.41
CA GLY A 762 32.02 2.49 -99.79
C GLY A 762 33.03 1.40 -100.19
N ASN A 763 33.93 1.68 -101.14
CA ASN A 763 34.92 0.74 -101.66
C ASN A 763 36.34 0.99 -101.11
N LYS A 764 37.22 -0.02 -101.20
CA LYS A 764 38.67 0.10 -100.91
C LYS A 764 39.48 0.56 -102.13
N THR A 765 38.82 0.97 -103.20
CA THR A 765 39.45 1.39 -104.45
C THR A 765 38.73 2.58 -105.08
N PHE A 766 39.46 3.44 -105.78
CA PHE A 766 38.94 4.62 -106.48
C PHE A 766 39.47 4.72 -107.92
N GLU A 767 38.77 5.46 -108.78
CA GLU A 767 39.30 5.88 -110.08
C GLU A 767 40.01 7.24 -109.92
N PRO A 768 41.27 7.41 -110.37
CA PRO A 768 42.03 8.65 -110.23
C PRO A 768 41.27 9.90 -110.73
N SER A 769 41.05 10.85 -109.82
CA SER A 769 40.24 12.05 -110.09
C SER A 769 40.76 13.30 -109.36
N LYS A 770 40.38 14.49 -109.83
CA LYS A 770 40.74 15.77 -109.19
C LYS A 770 40.07 16.00 -107.83
N GLN A 771 39.01 15.28 -107.50
CA GLN A 771 38.24 15.45 -106.27
C GLN A 771 37.68 14.10 -105.81
N THR A 772 38.56 13.24 -105.32
CA THR A 772 38.20 11.94 -104.76
C THR A 772 37.81 12.11 -103.30
N ASN A 773 36.58 11.73 -102.96
CA ASN A 773 36.02 11.87 -101.61
C ASN A 773 36.46 10.69 -100.73
N MET A 774 37.54 10.88 -99.96
CA MET A 774 38.03 9.87 -99.03
C MET A 774 37.31 9.98 -97.70
N GLN A 775 36.75 8.86 -97.24
CA GLN A 775 35.91 8.78 -96.04
C GLN A 775 36.52 7.81 -95.04
N ASP A 776 36.63 8.20 -93.76
CA ASP A 776 36.88 7.25 -92.66
C ASP A 776 35.69 7.18 -91.70
N THR A 777 35.47 5.98 -91.14
CA THR A 777 34.46 5.70 -90.12
C THR A 777 35.12 5.30 -88.80
N VAL A 778 35.27 6.27 -87.90
CA VAL A 778 35.89 6.14 -86.60
C VAL A 778 34.91 5.56 -85.59
N THR A 779 35.04 4.28 -85.27
CA THR A 779 34.35 3.64 -84.15
C THR A 779 35.16 3.83 -82.86
N MET A 780 34.52 4.37 -81.82
CA MET A 780 35.10 4.46 -80.48
C MET A 780 34.21 3.72 -79.47
N SER A 781 34.81 3.00 -78.53
CA SER A 781 34.13 2.25 -77.47
C SER A 781 34.85 2.41 -76.13
N GLN A 782 34.17 2.09 -75.02
CA GLN A 782 34.64 2.34 -73.64
C GLN A 782 34.85 3.84 -73.36
N LEU A 783 34.01 4.69 -73.96
CA LEU A 783 33.92 6.11 -73.67
C LEU A 783 33.13 6.36 -72.37
N GLU A 784 33.54 7.35 -71.59
CA GLU A 784 32.82 7.76 -70.37
C GLU A 784 31.71 8.76 -70.74
N VAL A 785 30.45 8.43 -70.46
CA VAL A 785 29.30 9.24 -70.91
C VAL A 785 29.30 10.61 -70.21
N GLY A 786 29.25 11.68 -71.00
CA GLY A 786 29.40 13.07 -70.56
C GLY A 786 30.85 13.59 -70.54
N GLN A 787 31.87 12.71 -70.68
CA GLN A 787 33.26 13.13 -70.80
C GLN A 787 33.52 13.73 -72.18
N LYS A 788 34.40 14.74 -72.23
CA LYS A 788 34.84 15.40 -73.46
C LYS A 788 36.16 14.81 -73.94
N TYR A 789 36.25 14.65 -75.25
CA TYR A 789 37.38 14.05 -75.94
C TYR A 789 37.75 14.88 -77.18
N THR A 790 39.00 14.74 -77.62
CA THR A 790 39.49 15.26 -78.89
C THR A 790 40.00 14.08 -79.73
N ASN A 791 39.37 13.84 -80.88
CA ASN A 791 39.90 12.93 -81.89
C ASN A 791 40.83 13.73 -82.82
N ALA A 792 42.08 13.31 -83.00
CA ALA A 792 43.04 13.93 -83.91
C ALA A 792 43.38 12.95 -85.03
N ILE A 793 43.20 13.37 -86.28
CA ILE A 793 43.15 12.49 -87.45
C ILE A 793 44.15 12.97 -88.49
N LYS A 794 44.82 12.02 -89.15
CA LYS A 794 45.72 12.30 -90.28
C LYS A 794 45.40 11.39 -91.45
N LEU A 795 45.51 11.92 -92.66
CA LEU A 795 45.47 11.15 -93.90
C LEU A 795 46.86 11.16 -94.52
N TRP A 796 47.39 9.96 -94.75
CA TRP A 796 48.71 9.73 -95.31
C TRP A 796 48.61 9.24 -96.74
N ARG A 797 49.57 9.65 -97.58
CA ARG A 797 49.82 9.11 -98.91
C ARG A 797 51.10 8.28 -98.88
N VAL A 798 51.00 7.04 -99.30
CA VAL A 798 52.08 6.05 -99.32
C VAL A 798 52.41 5.72 -100.78
N VAL A 799 53.69 5.68 -101.12
CA VAL A 799 54.19 5.42 -102.48
C VAL A 799 54.94 4.09 -102.48
N LYS A 800 54.58 3.16 -103.38
CA LYS A 800 55.20 1.83 -103.51
C LYS A 800 55.23 1.02 -102.20
N ASP A 801 54.21 1.23 -101.37
CA ASP A 801 54.08 0.68 -100.01
C ASP A 801 55.29 1.02 -99.08
N ASP A 802 55.99 2.13 -99.33
CA ASP A 802 57.00 2.70 -98.43
C ASP A 802 56.34 3.49 -97.28
N TYR A 803 56.02 2.77 -96.21
CA TYR A 803 55.44 3.33 -94.99
C TYR A 803 56.42 4.17 -94.16
N GLN A 804 57.74 4.12 -94.43
CA GLN A 804 58.74 4.91 -93.69
C GLN A 804 58.84 6.35 -94.21
N HIS A 805 58.56 6.55 -95.50
CA HIS A 805 58.55 7.86 -96.16
C HIS A 805 57.13 8.33 -96.56
N ALA A 806 56.10 7.76 -95.92
CA ALA A 806 54.72 8.18 -96.10
C ALA A 806 54.54 9.67 -95.76
N THR A 807 53.81 10.42 -96.60
CA THR A 807 53.59 11.86 -96.40
C THR A 807 52.18 12.14 -95.92
N VAL A 808 52.03 12.98 -94.90
CA VAL A 808 50.73 13.48 -94.49
C VAL A 808 50.21 14.45 -95.54
N VAL A 809 49.02 14.17 -96.10
CA VAL A 809 48.34 15.04 -97.08
C VAL A 809 47.22 15.87 -96.44
N TRP A 810 46.73 15.48 -95.26
CA TRP A 810 45.74 16.23 -94.48
C TRP A 810 45.84 15.89 -92.99
N GLU A 811 45.59 16.88 -92.12
CA GLU A 811 45.40 16.70 -90.69
C GLU A 811 44.13 17.43 -90.22
N GLY A 812 43.41 16.85 -89.28
CA GLY A 812 42.21 17.42 -88.67
C GLY A 812 42.07 17.08 -87.19
N LYS A 813 41.22 17.82 -86.48
CA LYS A 813 40.83 17.51 -85.10
C LYS A 813 39.33 17.74 -84.89
N GLN A 814 38.69 16.86 -84.15
CA GLN A 814 37.27 16.95 -83.79
C GLN A 814 37.10 16.79 -82.27
N ASP A 815 36.70 17.86 -81.61
CA ASP A 815 36.23 17.83 -80.22
C ASP A 815 34.80 17.26 -80.16
N PHE A 816 34.52 16.43 -79.15
CA PHE A 816 33.17 15.90 -78.89
C PHE A 816 32.93 15.63 -77.41
N GLU A 817 31.65 15.46 -77.06
CA GLU A 817 31.19 14.99 -75.75
C GLU A 817 30.56 13.60 -75.96
N ALA A 818 30.96 12.60 -75.18
CA ALA A 818 30.52 11.23 -75.37
C ALA A 818 29.06 11.04 -74.91
N LYS A 819 28.15 10.79 -75.84
CA LYS A 819 26.72 10.60 -75.57
C LYS A 819 26.33 9.15 -75.28
N ALA A 820 27.24 8.21 -75.53
CA ALA A 820 27.13 6.79 -75.24
C ALA A 820 28.52 6.17 -75.09
N GLU A 821 28.61 5.01 -74.42
CA GLU A 821 29.87 4.27 -74.21
C GLU A 821 30.52 3.78 -75.50
N LYS A 822 29.73 3.65 -76.57
CA LYS A 822 30.18 3.43 -77.95
C LYS A 822 29.59 4.53 -78.84
N MET A 823 30.43 5.14 -79.66
CA MET A 823 30.03 6.11 -80.69
C MET A 823 30.76 5.86 -82.02
N GLU A 824 30.24 6.48 -83.07
CA GLU A 824 30.80 6.44 -84.42
C GLU A 824 30.90 7.87 -84.95
N GLN A 825 32.02 8.22 -85.57
CA GLN A 825 32.24 9.47 -86.29
C GLN A 825 32.58 9.17 -87.74
N VAL A 826 32.05 9.96 -88.67
CA VAL A 826 32.32 9.82 -90.09
C VAL A 826 33.03 11.09 -90.55
N ILE A 827 34.24 10.91 -91.06
CA ILE A 827 35.13 11.97 -91.54
C ILE A 827 35.16 11.87 -93.07
N GLN A 828 35.14 13.01 -93.76
CA GLN A 828 35.24 13.08 -95.21
C GLN A 828 36.24 14.16 -95.60
N GLN A 829 37.14 13.83 -96.52
CA GLN A 829 38.17 14.73 -97.03
C GLN A 829 38.33 14.54 -98.54
N MET A 830 38.25 15.65 -99.29
CA MET A 830 38.49 15.67 -100.72
C MET A 830 39.99 15.69 -101.01
N VAL A 831 40.46 14.81 -101.90
CA VAL A 831 41.87 14.70 -102.30
C VAL A 831 41.98 14.76 -103.82
N ASP A 832 42.95 15.51 -104.34
CA ASP A 832 43.34 15.41 -105.75
C ASP A 832 44.22 14.17 -105.92
N THR A 833 43.67 13.18 -106.62
CA THR A 833 44.29 11.89 -106.95
C THR A 833 44.55 11.75 -108.45
N SER A 834 44.42 12.83 -109.23
CA SER A 834 44.41 12.79 -110.70
C SER A 834 45.74 12.37 -111.35
N ASN A 835 46.79 12.20 -110.55
CA ASN A 835 48.13 11.76 -110.97
C ASN A 835 48.56 10.45 -110.29
N ASP A 836 47.63 9.71 -109.66
CA ASP A 836 47.92 8.48 -108.94
C ASP A 836 47.84 7.24 -109.83
N ASP A 837 48.78 6.32 -109.63
CA ASP A 837 48.85 5.01 -110.28
C ASP A 837 48.74 3.87 -109.26
N GLU A 838 48.80 2.62 -109.72
CA GLU A 838 48.72 1.41 -108.89
C GLU A 838 49.81 1.29 -107.79
N THR A 839 50.82 2.17 -107.81
CA THR A 839 51.83 2.25 -106.74
C THR A 839 51.41 3.15 -105.57
N ILE A 840 50.34 3.94 -105.70
CA ILE A 840 49.88 4.86 -104.66
C ILE A 840 48.84 4.18 -103.77
N SER A 841 48.88 4.52 -102.47
CA SER A 841 47.77 4.26 -101.57
C SER A 841 47.58 5.36 -100.54
N TYR A 842 46.37 5.45 -99.99
CA TYR A 842 46.02 6.38 -98.93
C TYR A 842 45.60 5.63 -97.68
N VAL A 843 45.98 6.16 -96.51
CA VAL A 843 45.77 5.52 -95.19
C VAL A 843 45.42 6.58 -94.14
N PHE A 844 44.33 6.39 -93.41
CA PHE A 844 43.95 7.22 -92.26
C PHE A 844 44.61 6.70 -90.96
N THR A 845 44.80 7.59 -89.97
CA THR A 845 45.31 7.28 -88.61
C THR A 845 44.78 8.27 -87.57
N GLU A 846 44.49 7.79 -86.37
CA GLU A 846 43.77 8.52 -85.33
C GLU A 846 44.46 8.45 -83.96
N GLU A 847 44.46 9.57 -83.22
CA GLU A 847 44.82 9.64 -81.81
C GLU A 847 43.66 10.24 -81.01
N LEU A 848 43.15 9.52 -80.02
CA LEU A 848 42.06 9.96 -79.15
C LEU A 848 42.62 10.45 -77.80
N PHE A 849 42.28 11.69 -77.45
CA PHE A 849 42.67 12.34 -76.19
C PHE A 849 41.43 12.61 -75.32
N GLU A 850 41.59 12.56 -74.00
CA GLU A 850 40.68 13.32 -73.12
C GLU A 850 40.83 14.82 -73.44
N LYS A 851 39.75 15.59 -73.41
CA LYS A 851 39.78 17.02 -73.76
C LYS A 851 40.73 17.77 -72.83
N ASP A 852 41.77 18.37 -73.42
CA ASP A 852 42.88 19.05 -72.74
C ASP A 852 43.66 18.14 -71.75
N GLY A 853 43.59 16.83 -71.97
CA GLY A 853 44.19 15.76 -71.15
C GLY A 853 45.11 14.81 -71.94
N PRO A 854 45.40 13.60 -71.42
CA PRO A 854 46.30 12.64 -72.05
C PRO A 854 45.69 11.94 -73.28
N LYS A 855 46.55 11.34 -74.11
CA LYS A 855 46.13 10.34 -75.10
C LYS A 855 45.60 9.10 -74.37
N VAL A 856 44.42 8.64 -74.76
CA VAL A 856 43.71 7.51 -74.14
C VAL A 856 43.48 6.33 -75.09
N ALA A 857 43.48 6.56 -76.40
CA ALA A 857 43.49 5.50 -77.42
C ALA A 857 44.24 5.98 -78.68
N GLU A 858 44.69 5.05 -79.52
CA GLU A 858 45.22 5.38 -80.85
C GLU A 858 45.01 4.25 -81.86
N HIS A 859 44.98 4.64 -83.13
CA HIS A 859 45.09 3.77 -84.29
C HIS A 859 46.06 4.42 -85.28
N THR A 860 47.34 4.07 -85.16
CA THR A 860 48.45 4.72 -85.89
C THR A 860 49.17 3.77 -86.85
N ASP A 861 48.55 2.62 -87.16
CA ASP A 861 49.11 1.59 -88.05
C ASP A 861 48.88 1.90 -89.54
N LEU A 862 49.89 2.50 -90.18
CA LEU A 862 49.90 2.78 -91.62
C LEU A 862 49.81 1.52 -92.51
N THR A 863 50.03 0.32 -91.98
CA THR A 863 49.94 -0.94 -92.75
C THR A 863 48.53 -1.55 -92.74
N ASN A 864 47.58 -0.94 -92.01
CA ASN A 864 46.26 -1.52 -91.81
C ASN A 864 45.41 -1.49 -93.08
N LYS A 865 45.05 -2.68 -93.58
CA LYS A 865 44.23 -2.86 -94.79
C LYS A 865 42.77 -2.40 -94.66
N GLU A 866 42.25 -2.24 -93.44
CA GLU A 866 40.97 -1.55 -93.23
C GLU A 866 41.10 -0.03 -93.31
N GLN A 867 42.32 0.52 -93.34
CA GLN A 867 42.59 1.94 -93.58
C GLN A 867 43.13 2.25 -95.00
N THR A 868 43.62 1.25 -95.75
CA THR A 868 44.24 1.46 -97.08
C THR A 868 43.24 1.56 -98.25
N ILE A 869 43.50 2.46 -99.22
CA ILE A 869 42.72 2.64 -100.48
C ILE A 869 43.65 2.75 -101.72
N LYS A 870 43.33 2.13 -102.89
CA LYS A 870 44.20 2.07 -104.13
C LYS A 870 43.46 2.17 -105.52
N PRO A 871 44.13 2.42 -106.67
CA PRO A 871 43.52 2.49 -108.04
C PRO A 871 43.70 1.23 -108.97
N VAL A 872 43.42 1.30 -110.30
CA VAL A 872 43.13 0.15 -111.24
C VAL A 872 43.70 0.32 -112.71
N ASN A 873 43.84 -0.75 -113.55
CA ASN A 873 44.69 -0.84 -114.79
C ASN A 873 44.12 -1.75 -115.99
N PRO A 874 44.52 -1.67 -117.31
CA PRO A 874 43.90 -2.39 -118.49
C PRO A 874 44.76 -3.47 -119.29
N PHE A 875 44.33 -3.95 -120.51
CA PHE A 875 44.60 -5.30 -121.11
C PHE A 875 45.10 -5.41 -122.62
N VAL A 876 45.66 -6.58 -123.07
CA VAL A 876 46.24 -6.88 -124.43
C VAL A 876 46.02 -8.38 -124.93
N PRO A 877 45.81 -8.70 -126.24
CA PRO A 877 45.52 -10.06 -126.79
C PRO A 877 46.71 -10.88 -127.42
N THR A 878 46.51 -12.19 -127.74
CA THR A 878 47.54 -13.18 -128.17
C THR A 878 47.05 -14.35 -129.08
N ILE A 879 47.98 -15.14 -129.67
CA ILE A 879 47.74 -16.42 -130.39
C ILE A 879 48.75 -17.50 -129.91
N GLU A 880 48.30 -18.75 -129.77
CA GLU A 880 49.07 -19.97 -129.46
C GLU A 880 48.68 -21.13 -130.41
N THR A 881 49.58 -22.09 -130.66
CA THR A 881 49.44 -23.11 -131.73
C THR A 881 50.13 -24.44 -131.39
N LEU A 882 49.70 -25.54 -132.02
CA LEU A 882 50.25 -26.90 -131.86
C LEU A 882 49.93 -27.81 -133.07
N PHE A 883 50.89 -27.95 -134.00
CA PHE A 883 50.76 -28.79 -135.21
C PHE A 883 51.17 -30.25 -134.95
N VAL A 884 50.25 -31.20 -135.18
CA VAL A 884 50.38 -32.63 -134.85
C VAL A 884 49.72 -33.53 -135.90
N THR A 885 49.95 -34.84 -135.85
CA THR A 885 49.09 -35.80 -136.57
C THR A 885 47.69 -35.83 -135.96
N LYS A 886 46.72 -36.44 -136.66
CA LYS A 886 45.39 -36.73 -136.11
C LYS A 886 45.39 -37.50 -134.77
N ASN A 887 46.48 -38.22 -134.46
CA ASN A 887 46.66 -38.95 -133.19
C ASN A 887 47.40 -38.13 -132.11
N GLY A 888 47.92 -36.95 -132.44
CA GLY A 888 48.71 -36.10 -131.55
C GLY A 888 50.24 -36.23 -131.70
N ASP A 889 50.72 -37.07 -132.62
CA ASP A 889 52.16 -37.31 -132.79
C ASP A 889 52.89 -36.09 -133.37
N LYS A 890 54.17 -35.93 -132.99
CA LYS A 890 55.08 -34.92 -133.54
C LYS A 890 55.89 -35.39 -134.76
N THR A 891 55.76 -36.66 -135.11
CA THR A 891 56.33 -37.26 -136.31
C THR A 891 55.27 -38.04 -137.08
N PHE A 892 55.51 -38.28 -138.37
CA PHE A 892 54.57 -39.05 -139.20
C PHE A 892 55.26 -39.83 -140.31
N ASP A 893 54.57 -40.83 -140.83
CA ASP A 893 55.04 -41.65 -141.94
C ASP A 893 54.80 -40.92 -143.28
N PRO A 894 55.85 -40.43 -143.97
CA PRO A 894 55.67 -39.67 -145.21
C PRO A 894 55.13 -40.52 -146.37
N THR A 895 55.14 -41.85 -146.27
CA THR A 895 54.72 -42.74 -147.37
C THR A 895 53.19 -42.90 -147.46
N LYS A 896 52.43 -42.29 -146.55
CA LYS A 896 50.97 -42.44 -146.42
C LYS A 896 50.24 -41.12 -146.62
N ASN A 897 49.02 -41.20 -147.18
CA ASN A 897 48.07 -40.09 -147.13
C ASN A 897 47.52 -39.98 -145.70
N GLN A 898 47.54 -38.80 -145.09
CA GLN A 898 47.00 -38.58 -143.75
C GLN A 898 46.70 -37.11 -143.44
N GLN A 899 45.76 -36.88 -142.52
CA GLN A 899 45.47 -35.55 -142.00
C GLN A 899 46.51 -35.11 -140.96
N LEU A 900 47.07 -33.93 -141.15
CA LEU A 900 47.84 -33.17 -140.16
C LEU A 900 46.98 -32.02 -139.65
N VAL A 901 47.07 -31.67 -138.37
CA VAL A 901 46.12 -30.78 -137.69
C VAL A 901 46.88 -29.79 -136.80
N ASP A 902 46.70 -28.48 -137.01
CA ASP A 902 47.20 -27.45 -136.06
C ASP A 902 46.06 -27.02 -135.14
N LYS A 903 46.25 -27.20 -133.84
CA LYS A 903 45.32 -26.80 -132.78
C LYS A 903 45.63 -25.37 -132.37
N VAL A 904 44.81 -24.45 -132.86
CA VAL A 904 44.96 -23.01 -132.62
C VAL A 904 44.20 -22.61 -131.36
N LYS A 905 44.79 -21.72 -130.57
CA LYS A 905 44.17 -21.09 -129.41
C LYS A 905 44.45 -19.59 -129.45
N VAL A 906 43.45 -18.76 -129.21
CA VAL A 906 43.55 -17.32 -129.38
C VAL A 906 42.91 -16.60 -128.20
N SER A 907 43.41 -15.41 -127.88
CA SER A 907 42.77 -14.52 -126.91
C SER A 907 42.33 -13.20 -127.54
N VAL A 908 41.22 -12.65 -127.05
CA VAL A 908 40.63 -11.38 -127.52
C VAL A 908 40.36 -10.46 -126.33
N ALA A 909 40.22 -9.15 -126.58
CA ALA A 909 39.72 -8.25 -125.54
C ALA A 909 38.29 -8.61 -125.13
N LYS A 910 37.91 -8.39 -123.87
CA LYS A 910 36.54 -8.63 -123.38
C LYS A 910 35.48 -7.80 -124.14
N SER A 911 35.89 -6.69 -124.76
CA SER A 911 35.11 -5.82 -125.66
C SER A 911 35.05 -6.28 -127.13
N ASP A 912 35.78 -7.34 -127.49
CA ASP A 912 35.77 -7.95 -128.83
C ASP A 912 34.90 -9.22 -128.90
N ILE A 913 34.36 -9.68 -127.76
CA ILE A 913 33.43 -10.81 -127.72
C ILE A 913 32.19 -10.51 -128.58
N GLY A 914 31.85 -11.45 -129.46
CA GLY A 914 30.79 -11.34 -130.47
C GLY A 914 31.27 -10.91 -131.86
N LYS A 915 32.53 -10.50 -132.04
CA LYS A 915 33.10 -10.15 -133.36
C LYS A 915 33.60 -11.39 -134.10
N THR A 916 33.56 -11.33 -135.44
CA THR A 916 34.14 -12.35 -136.33
C THR A 916 35.59 -11.98 -136.66
N PHE A 917 36.47 -12.98 -136.66
CA PHE A 917 37.86 -12.87 -137.10
C PHE A 917 38.14 -13.92 -138.18
N TYR A 918 38.98 -13.55 -139.14
CA TYR A 918 39.34 -14.36 -140.30
C TYR A 918 40.79 -14.83 -140.15
N TYR A 919 41.01 -16.14 -140.25
CA TYR A 919 42.31 -16.77 -139.99
C TYR A 919 42.87 -17.36 -141.27
N VAL A 920 44.13 -17.04 -141.55
CA VAL A 920 44.91 -17.61 -142.65
C VAL A 920 45.99 -18.48 -142.06
N THR A 921 45.96 -19.77 -142.38
CA THR A 921 46.95 -20.77 -141.94
C THR A 921 47.76 -21.24 -143.13
N GLN A 922 49.09 -21.04 -143.09
CA GLN A 922 49.99 -21.43 -144.18
C GLN A 922 50.88 -22.60 -143.74
N PHE A 923 50.99 -23.62 -144.59
CA PHE A 923 51.76 -24.83 -144.31
C PHE A 923 53.00 -24.91 -145.21
N PHE A 924 54.18 -24.73 -144.61
CA PHE A 924 55.47 -24.72 -145.31
C PHE A 924 56.22 -26.03 -145.11
N LYS A 925 56.64 -26.66 -146.20
CA LYS A 925 57.72 -27.64 -146.19
C LYS A 925 59.03 -26.94 -145.85
N ILE A 926 59.82 -27.53 -144.97
CA ILE A 926 61.22 -27.19 -144.73
C ILE A 926 62.07 -28.39 -145.15
N SER A 927 62.92 -28.21 -146.17
CA SER A 927 63.86 -29.24 -146.64
C SER A 927 65.09 -29.37 -145.70
N LYS A 928 65.91 -30.40 -145.88
CA LYS A 928 67.05 -30.69 -144.99
C LYS A 928 68.16 -29.63 -145.02
N ASP A 929 68.19 -28.78 -146.05
CA ASP A 929 69.06 -27.61 -146.21
C ASP A 929 68.41 -26.30 -145.69
N GLY A 930 67.21 -26.38 -145.09
CA GLY A 930 66.54 -25.26 -144.43
C GLY A 930 65.70 -24.36 -145.34
N GLN A 931 65.64 -24.62 -146.66
CA GLN A 931 64.76 -23.87 -147.54
C GLN A 931 63.28 -24.15 -147.24
N SER A 932 62.46 -23.09 -147.30
CA SER A 932 61.01 -23.20 -147.09
C SER A 932 60.25 -23.19 -148.42
N THR A 933 59.15 -23.93 -148.50
CA THR A 933 58.27 -23.97 -149.68
C THR A 933 56.82 -24.13 -149.21
N LEU A 934 55.94 -23.21 -149.60
CA LEU A 934 54.52 -23.30 -149.27
C LEU A 934 53.90 -24.52 -149.96
N LEU A 935 53.32 -25.44 -149.17
CA LEU A 935 52.61 -26.61 -149.68
C LEU A 935 51.10 -26.37 -149.85
N GLY A 936 50.55 -25.44 -149.07
CA GLY A 936 49.14 -25.09 -149.10
C GLY A 936 48.77 -24.06 -148.03
N THR A 937 47.57 -23.51 -148.17
CA THR A 937 46.97 -22.54 -147.25
C THR A 937 45.56 -23.03 -146.91
N ASP A 938 45.19 -22.95 -145.63
CA ASP A 938 43.83 -23.12 -145.12
C ASP A 938 43.32 -21.75 -144.64
N THR A 939 42.01 -21.52 -144.69
CA THR A 939 41.38 -20.25 -144.33
C THR A 939 40.04 -20.46 -143.64
N SER A 940 39.88 -19.94 -142.42
CA SER A 940 38.67 -20.11 -141.61
C SER A 940 38.13 -18.77 -141.07
N GLU A 941 36.86 -18.77 -140.65
CA GLU A 941 36.22 -17.63 -140.00
C GLU A 941 35.60 -18.07 -138.67
N HIS A 942 35.89 -17.33 -137.59
CA HIS A 942 35.48 -17.68 -136.23
C HIS A 942 34.94 -16.47 -135.47
N VAL A 943 33.79 -16.64 -134.82
CA VAL A 943 33.21 -15.64 -133.90
C VAL A 943 33.79 -15.84 -132.51
N ALA A 944 34.37 -14.79 -131.93
CA ALA A 944 34.93 -14.81 -130.59
C ALA A 944 33.80 -14.86 -129.54
N LYS A 945 33.40 -16.06 -129.11
CA LYS A 945 32.31 -16.23 -128.12
C LYS A 945 32.72 -15.99 -126.67
N GLU A 946 34.03 -15.99 -126.40
CA GLU A 946 34.64 -15.88 -125.09
C GLU A 946 36.05 -15.30 -125.21
N VAL A 947 36.67 -14.91 -124.08
CA VAL A 947 37.99 -14.25 -124.05
C VAL A 947 39.10 -15.13 -124.62
N ASN A 948 39.02 -16.46 -124.47
CA ASN A 948 40.00 -17.42 -125.00
C ASN A 948 39.27 -18.56 -125.69
N PHE A 949 39.45 -18.75 -127.00
CA PHE A 949 38.81 -19.84 -127.75
C PHE A 949 39.80 -20.61 -128.64
N SER A 950 39.39 -21.78 -129.13
CA SER A 950 40.22 -22.68 -129.95
C SER A 950 39.50 -23.22 -131.16
N PHE A 951 40.28 -23.56 -132.19
CA PHE A 951 39.84 -24.21 -133.43
C PHE A 951 40.96 -25.08 -134.00
N GLU A 952 40.67 -25.85 -135.05
CA GLU A 952 41.64 -26.72 -135.72
C GLU A 952 41.74 -26.36 -137.21
N ALA A 953 42.96 -26.15 -137.70
CA ALA A 953 43.28 -25.99 -139.12
C ALA A 953 43.86 -27.29 -139.68
N ILE A 954 43.43 -27.73 -140.86
CA ILE A 954 43.70 -29.10 -141.35
C ILE A 954 44.49 -29.09 -142.65
N PHE A 955 45.60 -29.82 -142.68
CA PHE A 955 46.40 -30.06 -143.88
C PHE A 955 46.30 -31.52 -144.32
N GLU A 956 45.70 -31.74 -145.49
CA GLU A 956 45.58 -33.04 -146.16
C GLU A 956 46.91 -33.46 -146.80
N TYR A 957 47.82 -34.03 -146.00
CA TYR A 957 49.11 -34.51 -146.49
C TYR A 957 48.93 -35.71 -147.42
N LYS A 958 49.47 -35.60 -148.63
CA LYS A 958 49.53 -36.70 -149.62
C LYS A 958 50.89 -37.37 -149.58
N ALA A 959 50.87 -38.70 -149.71
CA ALA A 959 52.05 -39.56 -149.67
C ALA A 959 53.19 -39.03 -150.56
N ASN A 960 54.40 -39.01 -149.99
CA ASN A 960 55.66 -38.62 -150.63
C ASN A 960 55.81 -37.12 -151.00
N MET A 961 54.95 -36.22 -150.50
CA MET A 961 55.21 -34.76 -150.58
C MET A 961 56.47 -34.35 -149.78
N LEU A 962 56.77 -35.10 -148.72
CA LEU A 962 57.99 -35.03 -147.92
C LEU A 962 58.77 -36.34 -148.02
N LYS A 963 60.08 -36.27 -147.81
CA LYS A 963 61.02 -37.39 -147.64
C LYS A 963 61.31 -37.59 -146.15
N ASP A 964 61.77 -38.78 -145.76
CA ASP A 964 62.18 -39.07 -144.39
C ASP A 964 63.22 -38.05 -143.88
N GLY A 965 62.94 -37.43 -142.73
CA GLY A 965 63.69 -36.36 -142.10
C GLY A 965 63.46 -34.94 -142.66
N GLU A 966 62.54 -34.71 -143.60
CA GLU A 966 62.05 -33.37 -143.93
C GLU A 966 60.96 -32.93 -142.93
N LYS A 967 60.73 -31.60 -142.83
CA LYS A 967 59.80 -30.99 -141.87
C LYS A 967 58.65 -30.26 -142.57
N ILE A 968 57.52 -30.12 -141.90
CA ILE A 968 56.40 -29.26 -142.30
C ILE A 968 55.97 -28.40 -141.11
N VAL A 969 55.77 -27.10 -141.35
CA VAL A 969 55.53 -26.09 -140.31
C VAL A 969 54.30 -25.27 -140.68
N ALA A 970 53.40 -25.05 -139.73
CA ALA A 970 52.24 -24.17 -139.89
C ALA A 970 52.54 -22.74 -139.41
N THR A 971 51.86 -21.73 -139.92
CA THR A 971 51.91 -20.33 -139.42
C THR A 971 50.54 -19.66 -139.53
N HIS A 972 50.21 -18.73 -138.63
CA HIS A 972 48.88 -18.15 -138.49
C HIS A 972 48.88 -16.62 -138.58
N ILE A 973 47.90 -16.05 -139.28
CA ILE A 973 47.58 -14.61 -139.22
C ILE A 973 46.06 -14.45 -139.03
N ALA A 974 45.65 -13.65 -138.06
CA ALA A 974 44.27 -13.32 -137.76
C ALA A 974 43.96 -11.89 -138.21
N TYR A 975 42.83 -11.71 -138.89
CA TYR A 975 42.38 -10.44 -139.46
C TYR A 975 40.98 -10.08 -138.95
N LYS A 976 40.66 -8.78 -138.92
CA LYS A 976 39.31 -8.28 -138.59
C LYS A 976 38.35 -8.29 -139.79
N ASP A 977 38.90 -8.28 -141.00
CA ASP A 977 38.18 -8.14 -142.27
C ASP A 977 38.39 -9.35 -143.19
N LYS A 978 37.42 -9.61 -144.06
CA LYS A 978 37.41 -10.79 -144.95
C LYS A 978 38.35 -10.63 -146.14
N GLU A 979 38.74 -9.39 -146.42
CA GLU A 979 39.71 -8.99 -147.43
C GLU A 979 41.17 -9.08 -146.93
N HIS A 980 41.39 -9.46 -145.66
CA HIS A 980 42.69 -9.68 -145.01
C HIS A 980 43.63 -8.46 -145.04
N LYS A 981 43.11 -7.26 -144.69
CA LYS A 981 43.86 -5.99 -144.65
C LYS A 981 44.24 -5.56 -143.23
N GLU A 982 43.36 -5.75 -142.25
CA GLU A 982 43.58 -5.37 -140.84
C GLU A 982 43.96 -6.60 -140.00
N ILE A 983 45.27 -6.79 -139.78
CA ILE A 983 45.77 -7.81 -138.85
C ILE A 983 45.32 -7.47 -137.42
N TYR A 984 44.62 -8.41 -136.77
CA TYR A 984 44.30 -8.38 -135.34
C TYR A 984 45.47 -8.93 -134.51
N ALA A 985 46.00 -10.09 -134.90
CA ALA A 985 47.15 -10.72 -134.29
C ALA A 985 47.84 -11.66 -135.31
N LYS A 986 49.13 -11.96 -135.12
CA LYS A 986 49.89 -12.84 -136.01
C LYS A 986 50.86 -13.71 -135.24
N HIS A 987 51.07 -14.92 -135.72
CA HIS A 987 52.01 -15.90 -135.20
C HIS A 987 52.68 -16.62 -136.38
N VAL A 988 53.78 -16.03 -136.88
CA VAL A 988 54.49 -16.44 -138.09
C VAL A 988 55.95 -16.70 -137.73
N ASP A 989 56.22 -17.92 -137.26
CA ASP A 989 57.55 -18.39 -136.86
C ASP A 989 57.81 -19.78 -137.44
N LEU A 990 58.60 -19.85 -138.51
CA LEU A 990 58.98 -21.10 -139.19
C LEU A 990 59.98 -21.96 -138.39
N THR A 991 60.48 -21.47 -137.25
CA THR A 991 61.36 -22.23 -136.35
C THR A 991 60.62 -22.87 -135.18
N ASN A 992 59.33 -22.56 -135.01
CA ASN A 992 58.54 -22.99 -133.87
C ASN A 992 58.32 -24.51 -133.83
N GLU A 993 58.94 -25.20 -132.86
CA GLU A 993 58.81 -26.65 -132.70
C GLU A 993 57.37 -27.09 -132.38
N LYS A 994 56.59 -26.26 -131.67
CA LYS A 994 55.15 -26.54 -131.44
C LYS A 994 54.35 -26.48 -132.75
N GLN A 995 54.77 -25.71 -133.74
CA GLN A 995 54.17 -25.74 -135.09
C GLN A 995 54.87 -26.65 -136.09
N THR A 996 55.92 -27.38 -135.69
CA THR A 996 56.68 -28.26 -136.58
C THR A 996 56.26 -29.72 -136.46
N LEU A 997 56.16 -30.41 -137.60
CA LEU A 997 56.05 -31.86 -137.76
C LEU A 997 57.23 -32.39 -138.57
N THR A 998 57.72 -33.61 -138.26
CA THR A 998 58.84 -34.24 -138.98
C THR A 998 58.46 -35.59 -139.58
N ALA A 999 58.82 -35.85 -140.84
CA ALA A 999 58.63 -37.14 -141.48
C ALA A 999 59.64 -38.19 -140.93
N VAL A 1000 59.18 -39.35 -140.41
CA VAL A 1000 60.05 -40.38 -139.78
C VAL A 1000 59.49 -41.80 -139.97
N THR A 1001 60.37 -42.77 -140.21
CA THR A 1001 60.04 -44.20 -140.43
C THR A 1001 60.35 -45.11 -139.19
N PRO A 1002 59.45 -45.96 -138.63
CA PRO A 1002 59.55 -46.45 -137.22
C PRO A 1002 60.15 -47.87 -136.92
N LYS A 1003 60.47 -48.16 -135.62
CA LYS A 1003 60.88 -49.47 -134.98
C LYS A 1003 60.40 -49.58 -133.47
N GLN A 1004 60.59 -50.71 -132.72
CA GLN A 1004 59.76 -51.16 -131.54
C GLN A 1004 60.35 -51.17 -130.04
N PRO A 1005 59.54 -51.40 -128.94
CA PRO A 1005 59.73 -50.88 -127.51
C PRO A 1005 59.38 -51.79 -126.24
N THR A 1006 59.33 -51.29 -124.94
CA THR A 1006 58.54 -51.79 -123.69
C THR A 1006 58.71 -51.00 -122.29
N THR A 1007 57.83 -51.12 -121.21
CA THR A 1007 57.74 -50.20 -119.94
C THR A 1007 57.35 -50.74 -118.43
N PRO A 1008 56.48 -50.19 -117.45
CA PRO A 1008 56.72 -50.02 -115.93
C PRO A 1008 55.61 -50.38 -114.79
N ASN A 1009 55.76 -50.14 -113.41
CA ASN A 1009 54.69 -50.43 -112.32
C ASN A 1009 54.74 -50.04 -110.72
N LYS A 1010 53.57 -49.64 -110.05
CA LYS A 1010 52.74 -50.06 -108.78
C LYS A 1010 52.78 -49.60 -107.18
N PRO A 1011 51.97 -50.07 -106.10
CA PRO A 1011 51.32 -49.25 -104.93
C PRO A 1011 51.13 -49.80 -103.39
N THR A 1012 50.19 -49.24 -102.50
CA THR A 1012 49.46 -49.67 -101.16
C THR A 1012 49.89 -49.11 -99.72
N ASP A 1013 49.27 -49.09 -98.47
CA ASP A 1013 48.03 -49.55 -97.64
C ASP A 1013 47.61 -48.57 -96.40
N VAL A 1014 46.98 -48.70 -95.15
CA VAL A 1014 46.57 -49.69 -94.03
C VAL A 1014 45.38 -49.25 -92.99
N LYS A 1015 45.24 -49.66 -91.66
CA LYS A 1015 44.00 -49.72 -90.69
C LYS A 1015 44.28 -49.74 -89.09
N THR A 1016 43.49 -49.80 -87.92
CA THR A 1016 42.10 -49.64 -87.21
C THR A 1016 42.12 -50.11 -85.65
N ASN A 1017 41.20 -50.12 -84.58
CA ASN A 1017 39.94 -49.47 -83.97
C ASN A 1017 39.43 -50.01 -82.50
N TYR A 1018 38.54 -49.29 -81.69
CA TYR A 1018 37.60 -49.61 -80.49
C TYR A 1018 38.04 -49.79 -78.95
N VAL A 1019 37.27 -49.94 -77.77
CA VAL A 1019 35.91 -50.50 -77.25
C VAL A 1019 35.30 -49.92 -75.84
N GLN A 1020 34.45 -50.62 -74.98
CA GLN A 1020 33.56 -50.15 -73.79
C GLN A 1020 33.06 -51.26 -72.70
N THR A 1021 32.47 -51.01 -71.46
CA THR A 1021 31.62 -52.00 -70.57
C THR A 1021 30.82 -51.52 -69.26
N ARG A 1022 30.15 -52.40 -68.41
CA ARG A 1022 28.96 -52.15 -67.45
C ARG A 1022 28.61 -53.22 -66.29
N VAL A 1023 27.69 -52.94 -65.29
CA VAL A 1023 26.76 -53.83 -64.42
C VAL A 1023 26.96 -54.02 -62.84
N ILE A 1024 25.92 -54.36 -62.00
CA ILE A 1024 25.82 -54.37 -60.46
C ILE A 1024 24.75 -55.33 -59.75
N PRO A 1025 24.71 -55.57 -58.38
CA PRO A 1025 23.94 -56.64 -57.61
C PRO A 1025 23.09 -56.26 -56.29
N GLN A 1026 22.65 -57.22 -55.41
CA GLN A 1026 21.77 -57.07 -54.16
C GLN A 1026 21.93 -58.13 -52.98
N MET A 1027 21.42 -57.84 -51.73
CA MET A 1027 20.69 -58.70 -50.69
C MET A 1027 20.85 -58.18 -49.20
N SER A 1028 20.22 -58.63 -48.07
CA SER A 1028 18.82 -59.05 -47.67
C SER A 1028 18.67 -59.41 -46.12
N GLY A 1029 17.52 -59.24 -45.41
CA GLY A 1029 17.26 -59.76 -44.01
C GLY A 1029 15.95 -59.28 -43.26
N LYS A 1030 15.36 -60.01 -42.27
CA LYS A 1030 14.03 -59.70 -41.62
C LYS A 1030 13.66 -60.49 -40.29
N LEU A 1031 12.49 -60.20 -39.65
CA LEU A 1031 11.69 -60.92 -38.57
C LEU A 1031 11.98 -60.61 -37.05
N VAL A 1032 11.07 -60.76 -36.04
CA VAL A 1032 9.58 -60.57 -35.87
C VAL A 1032 9.11 -60.54 -34.37
N ASN A 1033 7.89 -60.02 -34.10
CA ASN A 1033 7.02 -59.91 -32.87
C ASN A 1033 7.20 -60.75 -31.57
N GLY A 1034 6.74 -60.20 -30.42
CA GLY A 1034 5.52 -60.74 -29.73
C GLY A 1034 5.42 -60.84 -28.18
N HIS A 1035 4.46 -60.09 -27.57
CA HIS A 1035 3.63 -60.43 -26.36
C HIS A 1035 4.31 -60.67 -24.96
N ALA A 1036 3.63 -60.66 -23.78
CA ALA A 1036 2.47 -59.89 -23.24
C ALA A 1036 2.22 -60.16 -21.71
N VAL A 1037 1.38 -59.32 -21.05
CA VAL A 1037 0.48 -59.62 -19.89
C VAL A 1037 0.98 -59.55 -18.41
N LEU A 1038 0.02 -59.13 -17.54
CA LEU A 1038 -0.16 -59.03 -16.04
C LEU A 1038 0.83 -59.79 -15.11
N TRP A 1039 1.06 -59.40 -13.84
CA TRP A 1039 0.13 -59.18 -12.68
C TRP A 1039 0.70 -58.16 -11.66
N LEU A 1040 0.04 -57.49 -10.68
CA LEU A 1040 -1.25 -57.44 -9.94
C LEU A 1040 -0.96 -57.54 -8.40
N MET A 1041 -1.86 -57.02 -7.55
CA MET A 1041 -1.84 -56.94 -6.06
C MET A 1041 -0.96 -55.80 -5.46
N VAL A 1042 -1.37 -54.89 -4.53
CA VAL A 1042 -2.37 -54.87 -3.41
C VAL A 1042 -1.83 -55.63 -2.18
N SER A 1043 -1.76 -55.10 -0.93
CA SER A 1043 -2.80 -54.51 -0.05
C SER A 1043 -2.15 -53.61 1.05
N LEU A 1044 -2.72 -52.49 1.51
CA LEU A 1044 -3.69 -52.25 2.63
C LEU A 1044 -3.23 -52.56 4.08
N GLY A 1045 -3.73 -51.74 5.03
CA GLY A 1045 -3.46 -51.80 6.49
C GLY A 1045 -3.17 -50.41 7.07
N LEU A 1046 -4.12 -49.48 7.23
CA LEU A 1046 -5.27 -49.46 8.16
C LEU A 1046 -4.90 -49.67 9.65
N GLY A 1047 -5.08 -48.62 10.46
CA GLY A 1047 -4.95 -48.60 11.92
C GLY A 1047 -5.51 -47.27 12.47
N SER A 1048 -6.22 -47.28 13.61
CA SER A 1048 -7.16 -46.20 14.00
C SER A 1048 -7.27 -45.93 15.50
N LEU A 1049 -7.99 -44.84 15.85
CA LEU A 1049 -8.67 -44.54 17.13
C LEU A 1049 -7.89 -43.83 18.28
N GLY A 1050 -8.66 -43.10 19.14
CA GLY A 1050 -8.24 -42.44 20.39
C GLY A 1050 -7.84 -40.96 20.23
N TYR A 1051 -8.55 -39.88 20.62
CA TYR A 1051 -9.59 -39.56 21.63
C TYR A 1051 -9.06 -38.87 22.92
N ALA A 1052 -9.75 -37.78 23.31
CA ALA A 1052 -9.67 -37.00 24.57
C ALA A 1052 -8.44 -36.12 24.92
N VAL A 1053 -8.63 -34.80 24.81
CA VAL A 1053 -8.55 -33.77 25.89
C VAL A 1053 -7.43 -33.87 26.96
N LEU A 1054 -6.56 -32.85 27.01
CA LEU A 1054 -6.31 -32.11 28.26
C LEU A 1054 -5.86 -30.64 28.04
N ARG A 1055 -5.97 -29.83 29.10
CA ARG A 1055 -5.75 -28.37 29.17
C ARG A 1055 -4.27 -27.96 29.28
N LYS A 1056 -4.07 -26.65 29.02
CA LYS A 1056 -3.21 -25.66 29.72
C LYS A 1056 -1.76 -25.43 29.24
N LYS A 1057 -1.53 -24.15 28.87
CA LYS A 1057 -0.39 -23.26 29.23
C LYS A 1057 1.04 -23.85 29.22
N LEU A 1058 1.91 -23.28 28.38
CA LEU A 1058 2.84 -22.20 28.80
C LEU A 1058 3.61 -21.59 27.61
N ASN A 1059 3.75 -20.26 27.64
CA ASN A 1059 4.77 -19.39 27.04
C ASN A 1059 5.60 -19.91 25.83
N LYS A 1060 5.33 -19.35 24.65
CA LYS A 1060 6.13 -18.19 24.21
C LYS A 1060 5.29 -17.23 23.39
#